data_AF-A0A2G9XY94-F1
#
_entry.id   AF-A0A2G9XY94-F1
#
_cell.length_a   1.000
_cell.length_b   1.000
_cell.length_c   1.000
_cell.angle_alpha   90.00
_cell.angle_beta   90.00
_cell.angle_gamma   90.00
#
_symmetry.space_group_name_H-M   'P 1'
#
loop_
_entity.id
_entity.type
_entity.pdbx_description
1 polymer ?
#
loop_
_entity_poly.entity_id
_entity_poly.type
_entity_poly.pdbx_seq_one_letter_code
_entity_poly.pdbx_strand_id
1 'polypeptide(L)'
;MVRDANKVMEKTYPHLFREDIFDWYMPNNEVLLGVLFTFNHYNFKQVDRDILGKLYERYIPREERKKLGQFYTPEEVINYILDAVGYREDTDIEGKRLLDPACGSGGFLVRATNILVQRLMARGFDAETILNKVRESIYGFEINPFACHLAETNLLFQVIDLIKEAKKENTDFEMGKFNVFETDSLRIPEKEKPELFKEYNSEWFEDAETVRQIKLKEGKFKDGFDFVVGNPPYLKANAPQGEVLRIRREVEKQKYFNTLFEKWDLYIPFVEVGFNLTKESGRFSFIVSDAYRTADYGMRSREMLLTQSKITQLDFSKGLRLFDDPQVENVIFVVDKRFPTKAHRVKRIEHLNKRNLYDFKSLKLLNQLQDKESVFYIEARKPLISKVKILPLNDICYISIGMVLNSDEKKYKGEFKKEDLISQTQGDIHSKPFIEGKDIGRYEIKRVRFLEWETGRVPAKVRRPTFPELHENEKIVVGETSGAAYDNAKLYCDQSVRIFIPYHKLKGIRNNTLNRRHVQEKIRECNEISKQFDLKYILALLNSKILWHHFLSNISRRGERIICPDDWRNFPIGVVSPKTQQEFIFLVNEFLEINKMISKCVTKITNIQKLLKDFDIPLGDLADISGIRLELKERIGKPKIRREGLKVHLDRKSYIECGNDALAEYLELYLVSLKETLRGKTKPELVKLIQIPKSLMQVKTVLGKRKESLEEIETLKHRRDEIDKKIDRKVYKLYGLTEKEIKIVESK
;
A
#
# COMPACT_ATOMS: atom_id res chain seq x y z
N MET A 1 -22.80 47.49 29.53
CA MET A 1 -23.36 46.38 28.71
C MET A 1 -22.30 45.64 27.90
N VAL A 2 -21.74 46.15 26.78
CA VAL A 2 -20.60 45.47 26.10
C VAL A 2 -19.35 45.46 26.99
N ARG A 3 -19.12 46.56 27.74
CA ARG A 3 -18.04 46.67 28.74
C ARG A 3 -18.06 45.58 29.83
N ASP A 4 -19.24 45.11 30.25
CA ASP A 4 -19.36 44.16 31.39
C ASP A 4 -19.16 42.71 30.98
N ALA A 5 -19.45 42.39 29.71
CA ALA A 5 -19.02 41.14 29.09
C ALA A 5 -17.51 41.19 28.79
N ASN A 6 -17.01 42.32 28.26
CA ASN A 6 -15.60 42.47 27.92
C ASN A 6 -14.66 42.32 29.12
N LYS A 7 -15.00 42.92 30.26
CA LYS A 7 -14.22 42.76 31.51
C LYS A 7 -14.18 41.32 32.03
N VAL A 8 -15.25 40.54 31.82
CA VAL A 8 -15.25 39.11 32.18
C VAL A 8 -14.43 38.30 31.20
N MET A 9 -14.52 38.61 29.91
CA MET A 9 -13.68 37.95 28.90
C MET A 9 -12.19 38.21 29.14
N GLU A 10 -11.81 39.45 29.44
CA GLU A 10 -10.43 39.85 29.76
C GLU A 10 -9.90 39.15 31.02
N LYS A 11 -10.75 38.96 32.05
CA LYS A 11 -10.38 38.23 33.27
C LYS A 11 -10.29 36.71 33.05
N THR A 12 -11.21 36.12 32.29
CA THR A 12 -11.31 34.66 32.10
C THR A 12 -10.35 34.13 31.03
N TYR A 13 -10.04 34.94 30.02
CA TYR A 13 -9.16 34.57 28.90
C TYR A 13 -8.06 35.62 28.70
N PRO A 14 -7.24 35.95 29.71
CA PRO A 14 -6.28 37.04 29.61
C PRO A 14 -5.26 36.82 28.48
N HIS A 15 -4.99 35.56 28.10
CA HIS A 15 -4.17 35.20 26.95
C HIS A 15 -4.72 35.69 25.61
N LEU A 16 -6.05 35.75 25.42
CA LEU A 16 -6.66 36.31 24.20
C LEU A 16 -6.39 37.81 24.05
N PHE A 17 -5.96 38.47 25.13
CA PHE A 17 -5.71 39.91 25.20
C PHE A 17 -4.23 40.25 25.45
N ARG A 18 -3.33 39.25 25.44
CA ARG A 18 -1.90 39.50 25.53
C ARG A 18 -1.37 40.07 24.22
N GLU A 19 -0.39 40.98 24.36
CA GLU A 19 0.33 41.54 23.21
C GLU A 19 1.12 40.42 22.48
N ASP A 20 1.74 39.50 23.24
CA ASP A 20 2.70 38.47 22.77
C ASP A 20 2.23 37.52 21.67
N ILE A 21 0.92 37.28 21.54
CA ILE A 21 0.36 36.40 20.51
C ILE A 21 0.27 37.10 19.13
N PHE A 22 0.17 38.43 19.11
CA PHE A 22 0.01 39.25 17.90
C PHE A 22 1.15 40.25 17.66
N ASP A 23 2.25 40.14 18.42
CA ASP A 23 3.43 41.02 18.41
C ASP A 23 4.12 41.23 17.06
N TRP A 24 3.83 40.40 16.06
CA TRP A 24 4.39 40.56 14.72
C TRP A 24 3.85 41.81 14.00
N TYR A 25 2.76 42.42 14.49
CA TYR A 25 2.22 43.67 13.96
C TYR A 25 1.42 44.48 14.98
N MET A 26 1.95 45.62 15.42
CA MET A 26 1.20 46.64 16.14
C MET A 26 0.64 47.68 15.16
N PRO A 27 -0.67 47.70 14.87
CA PRO A 27 -1.26 48.74 14.05
C PRO A 27 -1.13 50.10 14.75
N ASN A 28 -0.74 51.13 14.02
CA ASN A 28 -0.77 52.49 14.56
C ASN A 28 -2.23 52.96 14.79
N ASN A 29 -2.41 54.02 15.59
CA ASN A 29 -3.74 54.51 15.94
C ASN A 29 -4.61 54.88 14.73
N GLU A 30 -4.01 55.37 13.64
CA GLU A 30 -4.75 55.70 12.41
C GLU A 30 -5.27 54.44 11.70
N VAL A 31 -4.46 53.40 11.62
CA VAL A 31 -4.85 52.09 11.06
C VAL A 31 -5.92 51.46 11.93
N LEU A 32 -5.76 51.49 13.26
CA LEU A 32 -6.77 50.96 14.19
C LEU A 32 -8.10 51.71 14.07
N LEU A 33 -8.06 53.04 14.05
CA LEU A 33 -9.24 53.88 13.82
C LEU A 33 -9.85 53.62 12.45
N GLY A 34 -9.05 53.46 11.40
CA GLY A 34 -9.50 53.13 10.06
C GLY A 34 -10.19 51.76 9.99
N VAL A 35 -9.65 50.75 10.66
CA VAL A 35 -10.24 49.41 10.77
C VAL A 35 -11.55 49.46 11.57
N LEU A 36 -11.56 50.13 12.72
CA LEU A 36 -12.77 50.31 13.54
C LEU A 36 -13.86 51.07 12.78
N PHE A 37 -13.49 52.14 12.06
CA PHE A 37 -14.41 52.91 11.23
C PHE A 37 -14.98 52.05 10.10
N THR A 38 -14.13 51.24 9.46
CA THR A 38 -14.56 50.29 8.43
C THR A 38 -15.55 49.27 9.00
N PHE A 39 -15.27 48.70 10.18
CA PHE A 39 -16.15 47.74 10.83
C PHE A 39 -17.45 48.34 11.37
N ASN A 40 -17.46 49.62 11.75
CA ASN A 40 -18.65 50.32 12.25
C ASN A 40 -19.80 50.40 11.23
N HIS A 41 -19.51 50.18 9.94
CA HIS A 41 -20.53 50.12 8.88
C HIS A 41 -21.30 48.79 8.86
N TYR A 42 -20.84 47.77 9.58
CA TYR A 42 -21.41 46.44 9.57
C TYR A 42 -22.16 46.13 10.87
N ASN A 43 -23.35 45.55 10.76
CA ASN A 43 -24.13 45.09 11.90
C ASN A 43 -23.76 43.64 12.25
N PHE A 44 -22.90 43.47 13.25
CA PHE A 44 -22.47 42.15 13.72
C PHE A 44 -23.55 41.36 14.48
N LYS A 45 -24.73 41.91 14.75
CA LYS A 45 -25.84 41.12 15.35
C LYS A 45 -26.35 40.02 14.42
N GLN A 46 -26.20 40.18 13.11
CA GLN A 46 -26.67 39.23 12.09
C GLN A 46 -25.54 38.40 11.47
N VAL A 47 -24.31 38.59 11.97
CA VAL A 47 -23.14 37.85 11.51
C VAL A 47 -23.25 36.41 12.00
N ASP A 48 -23.15 35.48 11.06
CA ASP A 48 -23.07 34.05 11.31
C ASP A 48 -21.98 33.77 12.36
N ARG A 49 -22.28 32.94 13.37
CA ARG A 49 -21.43 32.75 14.57
C ARG A 49 -20.10 32.03 14.26
N ASP A 50 -19.86 31.69 13.00
CA ASP A 50 -18.70 30.95 12.48
C ASP A 50 -17.78 31.79 11.56
N ILE A 51 -17.93 33.12 11.53
CA ILE A 51 -17.10 34.00 10.67
C ILE A 51 -15.60 33.88 10.98
N LEU A 52 -15.20 33.74 12.25
CA LEU A 52 -13.79 33.68 12.62
C LEU A 52 -13.11 32.38 12.18
N GLY A 53 -13.83 31.25 12.23
CA GLY A 53 -13.37 29.97 11.67
C GLY A 53 -13.10 30.08 10.17
N LYS A 54 -14.09 30.59 9.41
CA LYS A 54 -14.00 30.80 7.96
C LYS A 54 -12.90 31.80 7.57
N LEU A 55 -12.63 32.81 8.39
CA LEU A 55 -11.54 33.76 8.16
C LEU A 55 -10.18 33.10 8.38
N TYR A 56 -9.99 32.37 9.48
CA TYR A 56 -8.75 31.63 9.74
C TYR A 56 -8.43 30.61 8.63
N GLU A 57 -9.47 29.90 8.17
CA GLU A 57 -9.44 29.03 6.98
C GLU A 57 -9.15 29.74 5.66
N ARG A 58 -9.13 31.07 5.60
CA ARG A 58 -8.72 31.80 4.40
C ARG A 58 -7.29 32.31 4.49
N TYR A 59 -6.80 32.58 5.71
CA TYR A 59 -5.51 33.20 5.94
C TYR A 59 -4.33 32.21 6.10
N ILE A 60 -4.53 30.95 6.49
CA ILE A 60 -3.41 29.97 6.50
C ILE A 60 -3.09 29.52 5.07
N PRO A 61 -1.88 29.71 4.55
CA PRO A 61 -1.50 29.20 3.23
C PRO A 61 -1.73 27.69 3.09
N ARG A 62 -2.19 27.25 1.91
CA ARG A 62 -2.48 25.83 1.63
C ARG A 62 -1.27 24.90 1.88
N GLU A 63 -0.06 25.39 1.67
CA GLU A 63 1.17 24.62 1.93
C GLU A 63 1.40 24.34 3.42
N GLU A 64 1.03 25.27 4.29
CA GLU A 64 1.21 25.15 5.74
C GLU A 64 0.19 24.15 6.33
N ARG A 65 -1.07 24.20 5.87
CA ARG A 65 -2.09 23.18 6.18
C ARG A 65 -1.64 21.77 5.79
N LYS A 66 -0.98 21.65 4.62
CA LYS A 66 -0.43 20.37 4.14
C LYS A 66 0.74 19.85 4.97
N LYS A 67 1.64 20.73 5.40
CA LYS A 67 2.79 20.34 6.25
C LYS A 67 2.34 19.87 7.62
N LEU A 68 1.36 20.56 8.21
CA LEU A 68 0.83 20.26 9.54
C LEU A 68 -0.26 19.17 9.53
N GLY A 69 -0.74 18.77 8.35
CA GLY A 69 -1.84 17.80 8.22
C GLY A 69 -3.17 18.31 8.76
N GLN A 70 -3.35 19.63 8.85
CA GLN A 70 -4.51 20.29 9.42
C GLN A 70 -5.57 20.52 8.31
N PHE A 71 -6.65 19.76 8.37
CA PHE A 71 -7.82 19.95 7.51
C PHE A 71 -9.04 20.24 8.38
N TYR A 72 -9.72 21.36 8.11
CA TYR A 72 -10.98 21.67 8.79
C TYR A 72 -12.07 20.69 8.35
N THR A 73 -12.90 20.26 9.29
CA THR A 73 -13.96 19.29 9.06
C THR A 73 -15.25 20.01 8.68
N PRO A 74 -15.81 19.79 7.47
CA PRO A 74 -17.06 20.45 7.09
C PRO A 74 -18.19 20.16 8.07
N GLU A 75 -19.11 21.12 8.20
CA GLU A 75 -20.22 21.05 9.14
C GLU A 75 -21.10 19.82 8.88
N GLU A 76 -21.31 19.44 7.62
CA GLU A 76 -22.10 18.26 7.25
C GLU A 76 -21.47 16.97 7.78
N VAL A 77 -20.13 16.89 7.82
CA VAL A 77 -19.39 15.74 8.36
C VAL A 77 -19.48 15.71 9.88
N ILE A 78 -19.36 16.88 10.53
CA ILE A 78 -19.49 17.02 11.99
C ILE A 78 -20.89 16.57 12.43
N ASN A 79 -21.93 17.12 11.79
CA ASN A 79 -23.33 16.76 12.05
C ASN A 79 -23.55 15.26 11.89
N TYR A 80 -23.07 14.70 10.77
CA TYR A 80 -23.21 13.29 10.49
C TYR A 80 -22.55 12.38 11.55
N ILE A 81 -21.33 12.72 12.00
CA ILE A 81 -20.63 11.95 13.03
C ILE A 81 -21.33 12.06 14.39
N LEU A 82 -21.75 13.27 14.79
CA LEU A 82 -22.49 13.48 16.04
C LEU A 82 -23.82 12.71 16.04
N ASP A 83 -24.55 12.72 14.93
CA ASP A 83 -25.78 11.95 14.76
C ASP A 83 -25.53 10.44 14.84
N ALA A 84 -24.45 9.96 14.23
CA ALA A 84 -24.10 8.54 14.18
C ALA A 84 -23.64 8.01 15.56
N VAL A 85 -22.91 8.82 16.35
CA VAL A 85 -22.67 8.49 17.77
C VAL A 85 -23.89 8.77 18.63
N GLY A 86 -24.96 9.36 18.10
CA GLY A 86 -26.20 9.65 18.82
C GLY A 86 -26.06 10.74 19.87
N TYR A 87 -25.21 11.74 19.61
CA TYR A 87 -25.17 12.99 20.36
C TYR A 87 -26.16 13.97 19.70
N ARG A 88 -27.44 13.84 20.04
CA ARG A 88 -28.54 14.58 19.40
C ARG A 88 -29.47 15.21 20.42
N GLU A 89 -30.23 16.21 19.98
CA GLU A 89 -31.20 16.93 20.81
C GLU A 89 -32.27 15.99 21.41
N ASP A 90 -32.67 14.93 20.69
CA ASP A 90 -33.69 13.96 21.09
C ASP A 90 -33.16 12.85 22.02
N THR A 91 -31.85 12.80 22.24
CA THR A 91 -31.20 11.75 23.03
C THR A 91 -30.80 12.24 24.42
N ASP A 92 -30.76 11.33 25.39
CA ASP A 92 -30.23 11.60 26.73
C ASP A 92 -28.73 11.92 26.65
N ILE A 93 -28.39 13.21 26.64
CA ILE A 93 -27.00 13.72 26.61
C ILE A 93 -26.71 14.64 27.81
N GLU A 94 -27.70 14.94 28.65
CA GLU A 94 -27.48 15.79 29.83
C GLU A 94 -26.50 15.12 30.80
N GLY A 95 -25.41 15.81 31.13
CA GLY A 95 -24.37 15.31 32.05
C GLY A 95 -23.42 14.27 31.44
N LYS A 96 -23.50 14.01 30.13
CA LYS A 96 -22.55 13.15 29.40
C LYS A 96 -21.39 13.97 28.86
N ARG A 97 -20.19 13.40 28.92
CA ARG A 97 -18.96 14.10 28.49
C ARG A 97 -18.54 13.72 27.08
N LEU A 98 -18.18 14.73 26.29
CA LEU A 98 -17.64 14.63 24.95
C LEU A 98 -16.21 15.17 24.91
N LEU A 99 -15.31 14.42 24.26
CA LEU A 99 -13.94 14.84 23.99
C LEU A 99 -13.65 14.84 22.48
N ASP A 100 -13.01 15.90 22.00
CA ASP A 100 -12.24 15.87 20.75
C ASP A 100 -10.74 16.01 21.04
N PRO A 101 -9.93 14.96 20.83
CA PRO A 101 -8.50 14.98 21.15
C PRO A 101 -7.63 15.64 20.06
N ALA A 102 -8.22 16.20 19.00
CA ALA A 102 -7.51 16.99 17.99
C ALA A 102 -8.45 18.09 17.45
N CYS A 103 -8.93 18.93 18.37
CA CYS A 103 -10.12 19.74 18.14
C CYS A 103 -9.94 20.90 17.14
N GLY A 104 -8.71 21.30 16.81
CA GLY A 104 -8.45 22.42 15.91
C GLY A 104 -9.15 23.68 16.37
N SER A 105 -9.88 24.33 15.47
CA SER A 105 -10.72 25.51 15.77
C SER A 105 -12.06 25.19 16.45
N GLY A 106 -12.26 23.95 16.90
CA GLY A 106 -13.37 23.56 17.77
C GLY A 106 -14.66 23.13 17.07
N GLY A 107 -14.66 22.79 15.78
CA GLY A 107 -15.89 22.49 15.03
C GLY A 107 -16.83 21.47 15.70
N PHE A 108 -16.30 20.32 16.14
CA PHE A 108 -17.08 19.32 16.89
C PHE A 108 -17.59 19.87 18.24
N LEU A 109 -16.77 20.63 18.96
CA LEU A 109 -17.10 21.18 20.28
C LEU A 109 -18.21 22.23 20.18
N VAL A 110 -18.11 23.11 19.18
CA VAL A 110 -19.08 24.16 18.88
C VAL A 110 -20.42 23.55 18.53
N ARG A 111 -20.45 22.56 17.64
CA ARG A 111 -21.71 21.92 17.25
C ARG A 111 -22.33 21.11 18.39
N ALA A 112 -21.52 20.38 19.16
CA ALA A 112 -21.99 19.67 20.35
C ALA A 112 -22.55 20.63 21.41
N THR A 113 -21.90 21.78 21.62
CA THR A 113 -22.39 22.84 22.52
C THR A 113 -23.76 23.34 22.09
N ASN A 114 -23.95 23.63 20.81
CA ASN A 114 -25.24 24.08 20.28
C ASN A 114 -26.37 23.05 20.53
N ILE A 115 -26.11 21.77 20.23
CA ILE A 115 -27.07 20.67 20.47
C ILE A 115 -27.44 20.57 21.97
N LEU A 116 -26.44 20.64 22.85
CA LEU A 116 -26.66 20.54 24.29
C LEU A 116 -27.43 21.75 24.83
N VAL A 117 -27.08 22.97 24.40
CA VAL A 117 -27.80 24.21 24.77
C VAL A 117 -29.25 24.13 24.34
N GLN A 118 -29.53 23.76 23.10
CA GLN A 118 -30.90 23.62 22.58
C GLN A 118 -31.71 22.62 23.40
N ARG A 119 -31.13 21.46 23.70
CA ARG A 119 -31.77 20.46 24.55
C ARG A 119 -32.07 20.99 25.96
N LEU A 120 -31.11 21.65 26.60
CA LEU A 120 -31.29 22.14 27.97
C LEU A 120 -32.30 23.31 28.03
N MET A 121 -32.29 24.20 27.05
CA MET A 121 -33.32 25.25 26.91
C MET A 121 -34.72 24.64 26.75
N ALA A 122 -34.87 23.62 25.89
CA ALA A 122 -36.14 22.92 25.70
C ALA A 122 -36.63 22.21 26.98
N ARG A 123 -35.72 21.89 27.90
CA ARG A 123 -36.02 21.29 29.22
C ARG A 123 -36.28 22.34 30.30
N GLY A 124 -36.16 23.62 29.99
CA GLY A 124 -36.45 24.73 30.89
C GLY A 124 -35.36 25.02 31.92
N PHE A 125 -34.10 24.65 31.66
CA PHE A 125 -32.98 25.05 32.51
C PHE A 125 -32.68 26.54 32.35
N ASP A 126 -32.32 27.20 33.44
CA ASP A 126 -31.86 28.59 33.46
C ASP A 126 -30.48 28.75 32.81
N ALA A 127 -30.11 30.00 32.48
CA ALA A 127 -28.90 30.29 31.73
C ALA A 127 -27.62 29.91 32.49
N GLU A 128 -27.56 30.13 33.80
CA GLU A 128 -26.41 29.77 34.63
C GLU A 128 -26.20 28.24 34.66
N THR A 129 -27.28 27.48 34.86
CA THR A 129 -27.24 26.01 34.83
C THR A 129 -26.83 25.47 33.46
N ILE A 130 -27.31 26.07 32.37
CA ILE A 130 -26.90 25.67 31.00
C ILE A 130 -25.40 25.86 30.82
N LEU A 131 -24.87 27.05 31.17
CA LEU A 131 -23.44 27.37 31.05
C LEU A 131 -22.57 26.39 31.85
N ASN A 132 -22.95 26.07 33.08
CA ASN A 132 -22.23 25.12 33.93
C ASN A 132 -22.24 23.72 33.31
N LYS A 133 -23.40 23.24 32.83
CA LYS A 133 -23.51 21.92 32.18
C LYS A 133 -22.69 21.82 30.89
N VAL A 134 -22.65 22.88 30.08
CA VAL A 134 -21.80 22.93 28.87
C VAL A 134 -20.33 22.77 29.26
N ARG A 135 -19.86 23.55 30.24
CA ARG A 135 -18.47 23.45 30.72
C ARG A 135 -18.15 22.05 31.25
N GLU A 136 -19.05 21.44 32.01
CA GLU A 136 -18.85 20.08 32.55
C GLU A 136 -18.88 18.96 31.50
N SER A 137 -19.35 19.25 30.28
CA SER A 137 -19.62 18.24 29.24
C SER A 137 -18.67 18.29 28.04
N ILE A 138 -18.13 19.45 27.68
CA ILE A 138 -17.40 19.65 26.42
C ILE A 138 -15.90 19.84 26.67
N TYR A 139 -15.07 18.95 26.10
CA TYR A 139 -13.63 18.92 26.29
C TYR A 139 -12.88 18.84 24.95
N GLY A 140 -11.76 19.56 24.82
CA GLY A 140 -10.94 19.59 23.62
C GLY A 140 -9.45 19.59 23.92
N PHE A 141 -8.66 18.86 23.13
CA PHE A 141 -7.20 18.99 23.09
C PHE A 141 -6.75 19.54 21.74
N GLU A 142 -5.81 20.47 21.76
CA GLU A 142 -5.16 21.01 20.57
C GLU A 142 -3.70 21.34 20.88
N ILE A 143 -2.79 21.01 19.97
CA ILE A 143 -1.35 21.27 20.16
C ILE A 143 -0.95 22.67 19.72
N ASN A 144 -1.73 23.30 18.83
CA ASN A 144 -1.49 24.64 18.34
C ASN A 144 -2.22 25.69 19.23
N PRO A 145 -1.48 26.57 19.94
CA PRO A 145 -2.08 27.57 20.83
C PRO A 145 -3.12 28.46 20.14
N PHE A 146 -2.85 28.89 18.90
CA PHE A 146 -3.77 29.75 18.16
C PHE A 146 -5.09 29.05 17.84
N ALA A 147 -5.05 27.79 17.39
CA ALA A 147 -6.25 27.01 17.11
C ALA A 147 -7.07 26.75 18.38
N CYS A 148 -6.40 26.48 19.51
CA CYS A 148 -7.01 26.37 20.83
C CYS A 148 -7.80 27.65 21.19
N HIS A 149 -7.17 28.83 21.03
CA HIS A 149 -7.82 30.12 21.26
C HIS A 149 -9.01 30.40 20.34
N LEU A 150 -8.89 30.00 19.07
CA LEU A 150 -10.00 30.11 18.13
C LEU A 150 -11.17 29.20 18.54
N ALA A 151 -10.90 27.99 19.01
CA ALA A 151 -11.92 27.09 19.54
C ALA A 151 -12.64 27.69 20.76
N GLU A 152 -11.90 28.23 21.72
CA GLU A 152 -12.47 28.92 22.90
C GLU A 152 -13.35 30.10 22.49
N THR A 153 -12.88 30.90 21.54
CA THR A 153 -13.60 32.07 21.02
C THR A 153 -14.89 31.64 20.33
N ASN A 154 -14.85 30.61 19.47
CA ASN A 154 -16.02 30.09 18.78
C ASN A 154 -17.07 29.52 19.75
N LEU A 155 -16.63 28.85 20.81
CA LEU A 155 -17.51 28.36 21.90
C LEU A 155 -18.16 29.52 22.65
N LEU A 156 -17.40 30.57 22.95
CA LEU A 156 -17.90 31.76 23.63
C LEU A 156 -19.00 32.46 22.83
N PHE A 157 -18.84 32.55 21.51
CA PHE A 157 -19.86 33.09 20.62
C PHE A 157 -21.17 32.30 20.64
N GLN A 158 -21.13 30.98 20.89
CA GLN A 158 -22.35 30.18 20.98
C GLN A 158 -23.19 30.51 22.21
N VAL A 159 -22.53 30.85 23.33
CA VAL A 159 -23.20 31.02 24.62
C VAL A 159 -23.24 32.46 25.13
N ILE A 160 -22.75 33.43 24.36
CA ILE A 160 -22.62 34.84 24.82
C ILE A 160 -23.95 35.44 25.32
N ASP A 161 -25.07 35.05 24.73
CA ASP A 161 -26.38 35.54 25.15
C ASP A 161 -26.83 34.89 26.47
N LEU A 162 -26.50 33.62 26.70
CA LEU A 162 -26.69 32.96 27.99
C LEU A 162 -25.85 33.61 29.09
N ILE A 163 -24.60 34.02 28.79
CA ILE A 163 -23.76 34.72 29.77
C ILE A 163 -24.42 36.05 30.20
N LYS A 164 -24.99 36.78 29.24
CA LYS A 164 -25.69 38.04 29.52
C LYS A 164 -26.92 37.81 30.39
N GLU A 165 -27.68 36.75 30.10
CA GLU A 165 -28.87 36.37 30.86
C GLU A 165 -28.51 35.96 32.28
N ALA A 166 -27.54 35.07 32.45
CA ALA A 166 -27.03 34.64 33.76
C ALA A 166 -26.54 35.83 34.59
N LYS A 167 -25.78 36.76 33.99
CA LYS A 167 -25.34 38.00 34.69
C LYS A 167 -26.46 38.95 35.09
N LYS A 168 -27.56 38.94 34.33
CA LYS A 168 -28.73 39.77 34.63
C LYS A 168 -29.50 39.21 35.82
N GLU A 169 -29.58 37.88 35.92
CA GLU A 169 -30.25 37.17 37.01
C GLU A 169 -29.38 37.11 38.27
N ASN A 170 -28.06 36.95 38.10
CA ASN A 170 -27.07 36.86 39.15
C ASN A 170 -25.87 37.77 38.82
N THR A 171 -25.79 38.95 39.45
CA THR A 171 -24.75 39.95 39.16
C THR A 171 -23.34 39.48 39.51
N ASP A 172 -23.22 38.53 40.44
CA ASP A 172 -21.96 37.94 40.89
C ASP A 172 -21.53 36.73 40.05
N PHE A 173 -22.34 36.36 39.04
CA PHE A 173 -22.00 35.27 38.13
C PHE A 173 -20.71 35.58 37.36
N GLU A 174 -19.71 34.73 37.58
CA GLU A 174 -18.47 34.71 36.80
C GLU A 174 -18.40 33.42 35.97
N MET A 175 -18.26 33.58 34.66
CA MET A 175 -18.06 32.44 33.77
C MET A 175 -16.58 32.01 33.82
N GLY A 176 -16.33 30.78 34.25
CA GLY A 176 -15.01 30.18 34.12
C GLY A 176 -14.71 29.69 32.70
N LYS A 177 -13.45 29.33 32.46
CA LYS A 177 -12.92 28.91 31.17
C LYS A 177 -13.63 27.65 30.61
N PHE A 178 -13.73 27.55 29.29
CA PHE A 178 -14.05 26.30 28.61
C PHE A 178 -12.92 25.28 28.74
N ASN A 179 -13.24 23.99 28.71
CA ASN A 179 -12.25 22.91 28.84
C ASN A 179 -11.57 22.60 27.49
N VAL A 180 -10.94 23.61 26.88
CA VAL A 180 -10.07 23.47 25.72
C VAL A 180 -8.63 23.64 26.20
N PHE A 181 -7.80 22.63 25.98
CA PHE A 181 -6.45 22.59 26.55
C PHE A 181 -5.38 22.54 25.46
N GLU A 182 -4.38 23.41 25.59
CA GLU A 182 -3.17 23.34 24.78
C GLU A 182 -2.30 22.16 25.24
N THR A 183 -2.35 21.06 24.48
CA THR A 183 -1.62 19.84 24.83
C THR A 183 -1.39 18.92 23.64
N ASP A 184 -0.26 18.19 23.67
CA ASP A 184 -0.05 17.08 22.76
C ASP A 184 -0.82 15.84 23.23
N SER A 185 -1.90 15.51 22.52
CA SER A 185 -2.73 14.32 22.79
C SER A 185 -1.97 12.99 22.75
N LEU A 186 -0.85 12.92 22.03
CA LEU A 186 -0.02 11.72 21.92
C LEU A 186 1.06 11.64 23.00
N ARG A 187 1.24 12.68 23.82
CA ARG A 187 2.16 12.68 24.97
C ARG A 187 1.42 12.23 26.23
N ILE A 188 1.75 11.03 26.70
CA ILE A 188 1.14 10.37 27.86
C ILE A 188 1.99 10.59 29.11
N PRO A 189 1.38 11.04 30.23
CA PRO A 189 2.05 11.15 31.53
C PRO A 189 2.63 9.85 32.09
N GLU A 190 3.83 9.94 32.70
CA GLU A 190 4.37 8.87 33.54
C GLU A 190 3.69 8.86 34.92
N LYS A 191 3.22 7.68 35.37
CA LYS A 191 2.55 7.54 36.69
C LYS A 191 3.49 7.70 37.89
N GLU A 192 4.77 7.37 37.73
CA GLU A 192 5.72 7.23 38.85
C GLU A 192 6.50 8.53 39.18
N LYS A 193 6.34 9.59 38.38
CA LYS A 193 7.01 10.89 38.60
C LYS A 193 6.04 12.08 38.41
N PRO A 194 5.05 12.26 39.31
CA PRO A 194 4.08 13.35 39.21
C PRO A 194 4.72 14.74 39.33
N GLU A 195 5.86 14.86 40.03
CA GLU A 195 6.53 16.15 40.32
C GLU A 195 7.22 16.80 39.12
N LEU A 196 7.38 16.08 38.01
CA LEU A 196 8.06 16.54 36.79
C LEU A 196 7.10 16.99 35.68
N PHE A 197 5.81 17.15 35.96
CA PHE A 197 4.80 17.55 34.97
C PHE A 197 4.81 19.07 34.63
N LYS A 198 6.00 19.68 34.58
CA LYS A 198 6.24 21.08 34.14
C LYS A 198 6.39 21.24 32.62
N GLU A 199 6.11 20.20 31.83
CA GLU A 199 6.35 20.17 30.38
C GLU A 199 5.08 20.30 29.52
N TYR A 200 3.99 20.86 30.09
CA TYR A 200 2.87 21.34 29.30
C TYR A 200 3.08 22.80 28.91
N ASN A 201 2.72 23.15 27.68
CA ASN A 201 2.76 24.53 27.20
C ASN A 201 1.64 25.42 27.81
N SER A 202 0.77 24.85 28.65
CA SER A 202 -0.21 25.63 29.38
C SER A 202 0.48 26.48 30.45
N GLU A 203 0.25 27.79 30.40
CA GLU A 203 0.66 28.74 31.44
C GLU A 203 -0.11 28.52 32.76
N TRP A 204 -1.19 27.75 32.75
CA TRP A 204 -2.06 27.48 33.88
C TRP A 204 -1.82 26.08 34.47
N PHE A 205 -1.45 26.03 35.75
CA PHE A 205 -1.22 24.78 36.48
C PHE A 205 -2.49 23.90 36.57
N GLU A 206 -3.67 24.51 36.71
CA GLU A 206 -4.96 23.79 36.79
C GLU A 206 -5.29 23.04 35.49
N ASP A 207 -4.96 23.63 34.34
CA ASP A 207 -5.13 23.00 33.03
C ASP A 207 -4.18 21.80 32.89
N ALA A 208 -2.92 21.96 33.30
CA ALA A 208 -1.93 20.87 33.30
C ALA A 208 -2.38 19.68 34.16
N GLU A 209 -2.90 19.93 35.36
CA GLU A 209 -3.42 18.89 36.24
C GLU A 209 -4.69 18.25 35.70
N THR A 210 -5.61 19.03 35.12
CA THR A 210 -6.82 18.49 34.48
C THR A 210 -6.47 17.59 33.30
N VAL A 211 -5.54 18.01 32.44
CA VAL A 211 -5.05 17.20 31.31
C VAL A 211 -4.38 15.93 31.82
N ARG A 212 -3.58 16.00 32.89
CA ARG A 212 -2.96 14.82 33.52
C ARG A 212 -4.03 13.83 34.00
N GLN A 213 -5.04 14.32 34.72
CA GLN A 213 -6.15 13.49 35.21
C GLN A 213 -6.94 12.85 34.07
N ILE A 214 -7.19 13.58 32.97
CA ILE A 214 -7.84 13.02 31.79
C ILE A 214 -7.00 11.89 31.19
N LYS A 215 -5.72 12.15 30.88
CA LYS A 215 -4.84 11.20 30.19
C LYS A 215 -4.54 9.95 31.02
N LEU A 216 -4.47 10.10 32.35
CA LEU A 216 -4.27 8.97 33.27
C LEU A 216 -5.57 8.31 33.74
N LYS A 217 -6.74 8.85 33.35
CA LYS A 217 -8.07 8.43 33.82
C LYS A 217 -8.11 8.42 35.36
N GLU A 218 -7.92 9.57 35.96
CA GLU A 218 -7.97 9.80 37.41
C GLU A 218 -9.13 10.73 37.79
N GLY A 219 -9.43 10.77 39.09
CA GLY A 219 -10.48 11.63 39.64
C GLY A 219 -11.84 11.42 38.95
N LYS A 220 -12.44 12.52 38.49
CA LYS A 220 -13.73 12.49 37.78
C LYS A 220 -13.66 11.82 36.41
N PHE A 221 -12.47 11.63 35.84
CA PHE A 221 -12.24 11.04 34.52
C PHE A 221 -11.87 9.55 34.56
N LYS A 222 -11.93 8.91 35.74
CA LYS A 222 -11.62 7.48 35.92
C LYS A 222 -12.31 6.54 34.93
N ASP A 223 -13.54 6.87 34.57
CA ASP A 223 -14.34 6.05 33.67
C ASP A 223 -14.06 6.41 32.20
N GLY A 224 -13.55 7.62 31.91
CA GLY A 224 -13.38 8.16 30.57
C GLY A 224 -14.55 9.04 30.12
N PHE A 225 -14.70 9.21 28.81
CA PHE A 225 -15.71 10.04 28.16
C PHE A 225 -16.83 9.19 27.55
N ASP A 226 -18.07 9.67 27.63
CA ASP A 226 -19.23 9.00 27.03
C ASP A 226 -19.17 9.07 25.50
N PHE A 227 -18.62 10.16 24.95
CA PHE A 227 -18.40 10.37 23.53
C PHE A 227 -16.97 10.82 23.25
N VAL A 228 -16.31 10.18 22.29
CA VAL A 228 -15.05 10.67 21.74
C VAL A 228 -15.20 10.77 20.22
N VAL A 229 -15.06 11.98 19.69
CA VAL A 229 -15.25 12.28 18.25
C VAL A 229 -14.11 13.16 17.75
N GLY A 230 -13.89 13.21 16.45
CA GLY A 230 -12.83 14.08 15.92
C GLY A 230 -12.34 13.71 14.53
N ASN A 231 -11.46 14.56 14.03
CA ASN A 231 -10.72 14.40 12.78
C ASN A 231 -9.21 14.53 13.06
N PRO A 232 -8.51 13.41 13.36
CA PRO A 232 -7.08 13.45 13.67
C PRO A 232 -6.22 13.87 12.47
N PRO A 233 -4.98 14.34 12.69
CA PRO A 233 -4.10 14.83 11.61
C PRO A 233 -3.63 13.74 10.63
N TYR A 234 -3.61 14.05 9.32
CA TYR A 234 -3.26 13.10 8.25
C TYR A 234 -1.83 13.27 7.73
N LEU A 235 -0.84 12.96 8.57
CA LEU A 235 0.57 13.00 8.19
C LEU A 235 1.08 11.61 7.77
N LYS A 236 1.52 11.49 6.51
CA LYS A 236 2.00 10.22 5.93
C LYS A 236 3.39 9.83 6.40
N ALA A 237 3.59 8.53 6.66
CA ALA A 237 4.85 7.97 7.13
C ALA A 237 6.07 8.19 6.19
N ASN A 238 5.82 8.41 4.89
CA ASN A 238 6.85 8.63 3.87
C ASN A 238 6.98 10.11 3.45
N ALA A 239 6.36 11.04 4.17
CA ALA A 239 6.51 12.46 3.88
C ALA A 239 7.99 12.90 4.03
N PRO A 240 8.56 13.63 3.06
CA PRO A 240 9.95 14.07 3.12
C PRO A 240 10.10 15.21 4.15
N GLN A 241 10.54 14.90 5.38
CA GLN A 241 11.00 15.88 6.38
C GLN A 241 11.55 15.18 7.64
N GLY A 242 12.56 15.79 8.30
CA GLY A 242 13.13 15.30 9.56
C GLY A 242 12.17 15.35 10.76
N GLU A 243 11.16 16.22 10.70
CA GLU A 243 10.20 16.44 11.79
C GLU A 243 9.22 15.28 11.98
N VAL A 244 8.71 14.70 10.89
CA VAL A 244 7.84 13.50 10.94
C VAL A 244 8.54 12.32 11.61
N LEU A 245 9.84 12.15 11.32
CA LEU A 245 10.68 11.14 11.96
C LEU A 245 10.89 11.40 13.45
N ARG A 246 10.98 12.68 13.87
CA ARG A 246 11.10 13.05 15.29
C ARG A 246 9.82 12.70 16.04
N ILE A 247 8.67 13.15 15.56
CA ILE A 247 7.36 12.90 16.18
C ILE A 247 7.14 11.39 16.34
N ARG A 248 7.39 10.60 15.28
CA ARG A 248 7.22 9.14 15.34
C ARG A 248 8.12 8.49 16.39
N ARG A 249 9.39 8.91 16.48
CA ARG A 249 10.32 8.40 17.50
C ARG A 249 9.87 8.77 18.91
N GLU A 250 9.33 9.96 19.12
CA GLU A 250 8.82 10.39 20.43
C GLU A 250 7.60 9.58 20.85
N VAL A 251 6.65 9.35 19.94
CA VAL A 251 5.49 8.47 20.17
C VAL A 251 5.93 7.04 20.48
N GLU A 252 6.87 6.47 19.70
CA GLU A 252 7.37 5.11 19.90
C GLU A 252 8.14 4.94 21.23
N LYS A 253 8.88 5.96 21.67
CA LYS A 253 9.65 5.94 22.92
C LYS A 253 8.78 5.80 24.17
N GLN A 254 7.55 6.28 24.14
CA GLN A 254 6.64 6.25 25.28
C GLN A 254 6.19 4.83 25.67
N LYS A 255 6.35 3.84 24.76
CA LYS A 255 5.96 2.43 24.99
C LYS A 255 4.50 2.24 25.45
N TYR A 256 3.65 3.23 25.20
CA TYR A 256 2.23 3.21 25.53
C TYR A 256 1.39 2.54 24.43
N PHE A 257 1.75 2.78 23.16
CA PHE A 257 0.94 2.44 22.00
C PHE A 257 1.20 1.01 21.50
N ASN A 258 0.14 0.19 21.45
CA ASN A 258 0.17 -1.19 20.98
C ASN A 258 -0.18 -1.32 19.49
N THR A 259 -0.85 -0.31 18.94
CA THR A 259 -1.34 -0.35 17.56
C THR A 259 -0.31 0.09 16.52
N LEU A 260 0.84 0.62 16.94
CA LEU A 260 1.92 1.00 16.04
C LEU A 260 2.49 -0.23 15.33
N PHE A 261 2.51 -0.20 14.00
CA PHE A 261 3.03 -1.27 13.16
C PHE A 261 3.60 -0.69 11.86
N GLU A 262 4.75 -1.20 11.42
CA GLU A 262 5.44 -0.75 10.21
C GLU A 262 5.61 0.78 10.13
N LYS A 263 5.52 1.35 8.92
CA LYS A 263 5.49 2.79 8.68
C LYS A 263 4.06 3.32 8.82
N TRP A 264 3.67 3.61 10.06
CA TRP A 264 2.34 4.11 10.42
C TRP A 264 2.16 5.61 10.16
N ASP A 265 0.93 5.99 9.80
CA ASP A 265 0.48 7.38 9.64
C ASP A 265 -0.02 7.97 10.97
N LEU A 266 0.09 9.29 11.16
CA LEU A 266 -0.07 9.94 12.46
C LEU A 266 -1.44 9.75 13.12
N TYR A 267 -2.51 9.55 12.35
CA TYR A 267 -3.84 9.32 12.92
C TYR A 267 -3.94 7.98 13.68
N ILE A 268 -3.05 7.00 13.45
CA ILE A 268 -3.08 5.68 14.12
C ILE A 268 -2.99 5.79 15.65
N PRO A 269 -1.97 6.44 16.24
CA PRO A 269 -1.91 6.63 17.69
C PRO A 269 -3.07 7.49 18.24
N PHE A 270 -3.63 8.42 17.48
CA PHE A 270 -4.83 9.16 17.89
C PHE A 270 -6.04 8.23 18.03
N VAL A 271 -6.22 7.27 17.12
CA VAL A 271 -7.28 6.26 17.25
C VAL A 271 -7.14 5.46 18.54
N GLU A 272 -5.92 5.09 18.94
CA GLU A 272 -5.67 4.38 20.21
C GLU A 272 -5.95 5.27 21.44
N VAL A 273 -5.51 6.53 21.43
CA VAL A 273 -5.81 7.49 22.50
C VAL A 273 -7.31 7.73 22.64
N GLY A 274 -8.00 8.04 21.53
CA GLY A 274 -9.44 8.27 21.54
C GLY A 274 -10.22 7.05 22.04
N PHE A 275 -9.85 5.85 21.56
CA PHE A 275 -10.43 4.61 22.05
C PHE A 275 -10.19 4.39 23.54
N ASN A 276 -8.97 4.65 24.05
CA ASN A 276 -8.62 4.46 25.45
C ASN A 276 -9.35 5.44 26.39
N LEU A 277 -9.49 6.69 25.96
CA LEU A 277 -10.21 7.74 26.70
C LEU A 277 -11.74 7.58 26.65
N THR A 278 -12.26 6.78 25.72
CA THR A 278 -13.69 6.42 25.71
C THR A 278 -14.02 5.52 26.90
N LYS A 279 -15.16 5.77 27.54
CA LYS A 279 -15.70 4.97 28.65
C LYS A 279 -16.21 3.62 28.17
N GLU A 280 -16.24 2.62 29.06
CA GLU A 280 -16.94 1.37 28.78
C GLU A 280 -18.41 1.63 28.45
N SER A 281 -18.90 1.04 27.35
CA SER A 281 -20.19 1.35 26.70
C SER A 281 -20.35 2.78 26.16
N GLY A 282 -19.31 3.61 26.23
CA GLY A 282 -19.24 4.88 25.53
C GLY A 282 -19.11 4.71 24.02
N ARG A 283 -19.25 5.80 23.27
CA ARG A 283 -19.24 5.81 21.82
C ARG A 283 -18.04 6.58 21.27
N PHE A 284 -17.42 6.01 20.26
CA PHE A 284 -16.21 6.54 19.66
C PHE A 284 -16.36 6.57 18.13
N SER A 285 -16.02 7.71 17.51
CA SER A 285 -16.06 7.84 16.06
C SER A 285 -15.06 8.85 15.54
N PHE A 286 -14.18 8.44 14.63
CA PHE A 286 -13.32 9.35 13.88
C PHE A 286 -13.57 9.23 12.38
N ILE A 287 -13.26 10.32 11.68
CA ILE A 287 -12.97 10.32 10.25
C ILE A 287 -11.47 10.19 10.04
N VAL A 288 -11.03 9.20 9.26
CA VAL A 288 -9.62 8.94 8.94
C VAL A 288 -9.44 8.70 7.45
N SER A 289 -8.20 8.79 6.96
CA SER A 289 -7.84 8.45 5.57
C SER A 289 -8.29 7.02 5.17
N ASP A 290 -8.74 6.83 3.92
CA ASP A 290 -9.14 5.51 3.37
C ASP A 290 -7.99 4.49 3.42
N ALA A 291 -6.73 4.94 3.47
CA ALA A 291 -5.59 4.05 3.69
C ALA A 291 -5.76 3.19 4.97
N TYR A 292 -6.51 3.67 5.97
CA TYR A 292 -6.83 2.89 7.18
C TYR A 292 -7.55 1.58 6.88
N ARG A 293 -8.27 1.50 5.76
CA ARG A 293 -8.98 0.29 5.34
C ARG A 293 -8.04 -0.85 4.96
N THR A 294 -6.94 -0.50 4.31
CA THR A 294 -6.15 -1.46 3.53
C THR A 294 -4.69 -1.56 3.93
N ALA A 295 -4.10 -0.46 4.39
CA ALA A 295 -2.68 -0.41 4.67
C ALA A 295 -2.31 -1.37 5.81
N ASP A 296 -1.16 -2.03 5.67
CA ASP A 296 -0.66 -2.97 6.66
C ASP A 296 -0.41 -2.29 8.01
N TYR A 297 0.09 -1.05 8.01
CA TYR A 297 0.33 -0.28 9.24
C TYR A 297 -0.93 -0.09 10.10
N GLY A 298 -2.13 -0.11 9.49
CA GLY A 298 -3.41 0.04 10.20
C GLY A 298 -3.94 -1.28 10.78
N MET A 299 -3.31 -2.41 10.49
CA MET A 299 -3.80 -3.75 10.85
C MET A 299 -4.05 -3.92 12.34
N ARG A 300 -3.10 -3.52 13.20
CA ARG A 300 -3.24 -3.66 14.66
C ARG A 300 -4.34 -2.77 15.23
N SER A 301 -4.47 -1.55 14.71
CA SER A 301 -5.55 -0.63 15.09
C SER A 301 -6.93 -1.18 14.67
N ARG A 302 -7.05 -1.73 13.45
CA ARG A 302 -8.28 -2.41 13.01
C ARG A 302 -8.61 -3.62 13.89
N GLU A 303 -7.61 -4.45 14.25
CA GLU A 303 -7.82 -5.61 15.13
C GLU A 303 -8.27 -5.18 16.54
N MET A 304 -7.72 -4.09 17.08
CA MET A 304 -8.19 -3.49 18.33
C MET A 304 -9.69 -3.15 18.24
N LEU A 305 -10.12 -2.41 17.21
CA LEU A 305 -11.54 -2.10 17.02
C LEU A 305 -12.40 -3.37 16.81
N LEU A 306 -11.93 -4.34 16.04
CA LEU A 306 -12.67 -5.58 15.78
C LEU A 306 -12.87 -6.46 17.00
N THR A 307 -11.93 -6.45 17.94
CA THR A 307 -11.91 -7.37 19.09
C THR A 307 -12.29 -6.75 20.40
N GLN A 308 -12.06 -5.44 20.58
CA GLN A 308 -12.30 -4.73 21.83
C GLN A 308 -13.50 -3.77 21.76
N SER A 309 -14.17 -3.67 20.61
CA SER A 309 -15.32 -2.80 20.43
C SER A 309 -16.40 -3.43 19.56
N LYS A 310 -17.61 -2.90 19.63
CA LYS A 310 -18.71 -3.27 18.73
C LYS A 310 -18.80 -2.17 17.68
N ILE A 311 -18.37 -2.47 16.47
CA ILE A 311 -18.42 -1.54 15.34
C ILE A 311 -19.88 -1.44 14.90
N THR A 312 -20.52 -0.32 15.20
CA THR A 312 -21.92 -0.08 14.88
C THR A 312 -22.07 0.33 13.42
N GLN A 313 -21.13 1.11 12.89
CA GLN A 313 -21.15 1.61 11.52
C GLN A 313 -19.75 1.76 10.90
N LEU A 314 -19.64 1.47 9.60
CA LEU A 314 -18.50 1.80 8.75
C LEU A 314 -18.96 2.45 7.45
N ASP A 315 -18.30 3.55 7.12
CA ASP A 315 -18.66 4.42 6.00
C ASP A 315 -17.49 4.53 5.04
N PHE A 316 -17.75 4.27 3.77
CA PHE A 316 -16.76 4.32 2.70
C PHE A 316 -17.06 5.48 1.77
N SER A 317 -16.13 6.45 1.71
CA SER A 317 -16.31 7.70 0.95
C SER A 317 -15.54 7.68 -0.37
N LYS A 318 -15.69 6.61 -1.15
CA LYS A 318 -14.94 6.41 -2.40
C LYS A 318 -15.26 7.53 -3.41
N GLY A 319 -14.25 8.30 -3.82
CA GLY A 319 -14.41 9.42 -4.74
C GLY A 319 -15.16 10.64 -4.19
N LEU A 320 -15.49 10.67 -2.89
CA LEU A 320 -16.15 11.78 -2.22
C LEU A 320 -15.12 12.84 -1.82
N ARG A 321 -15.38 14.11 -2.15
CA ARG A 321 -14.50 15.21 -1.76
C ARG A 321 -15.06 15.85 -0.49
N LEU A 322 -14.76 15.25 0.67
CA LEU A 322 -15.08 15.84 1.96
C LEU A 322 -14.23 17.07 2.27
N PHE A 323 -13.08 17.21 1.63
CA PHE A 323 -12.15 18.30 1.87
C PHE A 323 -11.68 18.88 0.53
N ASP A 324 -11.24 20.13 0.53
CA ASP A 324 -10.77 20.84 -0.67
C ASP A 324 -9.49 20.24 -1.30
N ASP A 325 -8.81 19.30 -0.62
CA ASP A 325 -7.73 18.53 -1.22
C ASP A 325 -8.26 17.36 -2.05
N PRO A 326 -8.03 17.34 -3.39
CA PRO A 326 -8.57 16.32 -4.28
C PRO A 326 -8.01 14.89 -4.08
N GLN A 327 -7.08 14.66 -3.15
CA GLN A 327 -6.38 13.36 -3.01
C GLN A 327 -6.71 12.54 -1.74
N VAL A 328 -7.59 13.00 -0.85
CA VAL A 328 -7.87 12.29 0.41
C VAL A 328 -9.28 11.72 0.42
N GLU A 329 -9.38 10.41 0.14
CA GLU A 329 -10.57 9.62 0.45
C GLU A 329 -10.59 9.28 1.95
N ASN A 330 -11.78 9.10 2.53
CA ASN A 330 -11.93 8.92 3.97
C ASN A 330 -12.84 7.74 4.33
N VAL A 331 -12.59 7.20 5.52
CA VAL A 331 -13.42 6.21 6.20
C VAL A 331 -13.88 6.81 7.52
N ILE A 332 -15.17 6.71 7.81
CA ILE A 332 -15.73 7.00 9.14
C ILE A 332 -16.05 5.66 9.77
N PHE A 333 -15.60 5.46 11.01
CA PHE A 333 -15.98 4.31 11.80
C PHE A 333 -16.70 4.78 13.06
N VAL A 334 -17.75 4.08 13.45
CA VAL A 334 -18.51 4.33 14.67
C VAL A 334 -18.51 3.07 15.49
N VAL A 335 -18.10 3.16 16.76
CA VAL A 335 -18.02 2.00 17.65
C VAL A 335 -18.65 2.30 19.01
N ASP A 336 -19.28 1.30 19.59
CA ASP A 336 -19.53 1.25 21.03
C ASP A 336 -18.33 0.54 21.69
N LYS A 337 -17.74 1.11 22.73
CA LYS A 337 -16.64 0.47 23.47
C LYS A 337 -17.17 -0.64 24.38
N ARG A 338 -17.46 -1.78 23.76
CA ARG A 338 -17.91 -3.03 24.37
C ARG A 338 -17.60 -4.19 23.43
N PHE A 339 -17.40 -5.38 23.97
CA PHE A 339 -17.13 -6.55 23.14
C PHE A 339 -18.31 -6.87 22.18
N PRO A 340 -18.04 -7.23 20.91
CA PRO A 340 -19.08 -7.62 19.98
C PRO A 340 -19.61 -9.03 20.32
N THR A 341 -20.91 -9.26 20.13
CA THR A 341 -21.48 -10.60 20.26
C THR A 341 -21.24 -11.42 18.98
N LYS A 342 -21.30 -12.76 19.05
CA LYS A 342 -21.21 -13.63 17.86
C LYS A 342 -22.31 -13.35 16.81
N ALA A 343 -23.43 -12.78 17.24
CA ALA A 343 -24.55 -12.41 16.38
C ALA A 343 -24.41 -11.00 15.79
N HIS A 344 -23.47 -10.17 16.26
CA HIS A 344 -23.33 -8.80 15.81
C HIS A 344 -23.01 -8.73 14.31
N ARG A 345 -23.64 -7.78 13.62
CA ARG A 345 -23.45 -7.51 12.20
C ARG A 345 -23.16 -6.02 12.04
N VAL A 346 -22.09 -5.70 11.32
CA VAL A 346 -21.66 -4.30 11.12
C VAL A 346 -22.50 -3.66 10.02
N LYS A 347 -23.10 -2.49 10.32
CA LYS A 347 -23.74 -1.64 9.29
C LYS A 347 -22.63 -1.03 8.43
N ARG A 348 -22.69 -1.25 7.13
CA ARG A 348 -21.64 -0.85 6.19
C ARG A 348 -22.28 -0.06 5.06
N ILE A 349 -21.80 1.14 4.76
CA ILE A 349 -22.38 2.00 3.74
C ILE A 349 -21.30 2.58 2.82
N GLU A 350 -21.64 2.75 1.54
CA GLU A 350 -20.80 3.43 0.56
C GLU A 350 -21.53 4.69 0.10
N HIS A 351 -20.92 5.83 0.34
CA HIS A 351 -21.45 7.14 -0.04
C HIS A 351 -21.34 7.33 -1.56
N LEU A 352 -22.42 7.76 -2.20
CA LEU A 352 -22.53 7.86 -3.66
C LEU A 352 -22.29 9.27 -4.17
N ASN A 353 -22.76 10.28 -3.43
CA ASN A 353 -22.76 11.67 -3.89
C ASN A 353 -21.65 12.48 -3.21
N LYS A 354 -20.81 13.14 -4.03
CA LYS A 354 -19.64 13.90 -3.57
C LYS A 354 -19.92 15.04 -2.60
N ARG A 355 -21.18 15.45 -2.40
CA ARG A 355 -21.59 16.58 -1.55
C ARG A 355 -22.68 16.24 -0.52
N ASN A 356 -23.19 15.00 -0.48
CA ASN A 356 -24.25 14.62 0.44
C ASN A 356 -23.97 13.27 1.10
N LEU A 357 -23.61 13.28 2.39
CA LEU A 357 -23.37 12.08 3.20
C LEU A 357 -24.64 11.26 3.49
N TYR A 358 -25.82 11.78 3.19
CA TYR A 358 -27.09 11.05 3.33
C TYR A 358 -27.49 10.30 2.05
N ASP A 359 -26.74 10.47 0.95
CA ASP A 359 -26.91 9.69 -0.28
C ASP A 359 -25.89 8.55 -0.33
N PHE A 360 -26.32 7.38 0.15
CA PHE A 360 -25.48 6.19 0.27
C PHE A 360 -26.21 4.94 -0.20
N LYS A 361 -25.44 3.93 -0.60
CA LYS A 361 -25.93 2.55 -0.71
C LYS A 361 -25.48 1.73 0.49
N SER A 362 -26.39 0.89 0.98
CA SER A 362 -26.07 -0.09 2.01
C SER A 362 -25.29 -1.25 1.41
N LEU A 363 -24.16 -1.62 2.02
CA LEU A 363 -23.36 -2.77 1.67
C LEU A 363 -23.81 -4.01 2.45
N LYS A 364 -23.30 -5.18 2.07
CA LYS A 364 -23.60 -6.44 2.76
C LYS A 364 -23.24 -6.34 4.25
N LEU A 365 -24.19 -6.65 5.12
CA LEU A 365 -23.96 -6.82 6.55
C LEU A 365 -23.01 -8.01 6.77
N LEU A 366 -21.93 -7.77 7.52
CA LEU A 366 -20.91 -8.78 7.82
C LEU A 366 -20.85 -9.06 9.32
N ASN A 367 -20.60 -10.32 9.67
CA ASN A 367 -20.36 -10.70 11.06
C ASN A 367 -19.00 -10.18 11.49
N GLN A 368 -18.97 -9.32 12.50
CA GLN A 368 -17.73 -8.65 12.91
C GLN A 368 -16.62 -9.64 13.28
N LEU A 369 -16.97 -10.74 13.98
CA LEU A 369 -16.01 -11.71 14.47
C LEU A 369 -15.66 -12.80 13.44
N GLN A 370 -16.60 -13.17 12.57
CA GLN A 370 -16.37 -14.22 11.55
C GLN A 370 -15.74 -13.64 10.28
N ASP A 371 -16.06 -12.39 9.92
CA ASP A 371 -15.66 -11.74 8.68
C ASP A 371 -14.59 -10.65 8.91
N LYS A 372 -13.75 -10.77 9.95
CA LYS A 372 -12.73 -9.77 10.35
C LYS A 372 -11.93 -9.22 9.17
N GLU A 373 -11.49 -10.10 8.27
CA GLU A 373 -10.72 -9.79 7.06
C GLU A 373 -11.49 -9.00 5.99
N SER A 374 -12.79 -8.80 6.17
CA SER A 374 -13.71 -8.19 5.19
C SER A 374 -14.45 -6.98 5.72
N VAL A 375 -14.62 -6.84 7.04
CA VAL A 375 -15.43 -5.78 7.67
C VAL A 375 -15.08 -4.38 7.15
N PHE A 376 -13.78 -4.09 7.06
CA PHE A 376 -13.29 -2.79 6.58
C PHE A 376 -13.31 -2.66 5.05
N TYR A 377 -13.48 -3.69 4.25
CA TYR A 377 -13.39 -3.59 2.78
C TYR A 377 -14.75 -3.39 2.14
N ILE A 378 -14.93 -2.45 1.20
CA ILE A 378 -16.22 -2.22 0.48
C ILE A 378 -16.81 -3.54 -0.04
N GLU A 379 -16.01 -4.33 -0.75
CA GLU A 379 -16.38 -5.70 -1.13
C GLU A 379 -15.90 -6.70 -0.10
N ALA A 380 -16.81 -7.52 0.42
CA ALA A 380 -16.46 -8.63 1.30
C ALA A 380 -15.51 -9.59 0.58
N ARG A 381 -14.41 -10.00 1.22
CA ARG A 381 -13.58 -11.08 0.69
C ARG A 381 -14.43 -12.33 0.66
N LYS A 382 -14.63 -12.91 -0.52
CA LYS A 382 -15.17 -14.25 -0.63
C LYS A 382 -14.05 -15.21 -0.23
N PRO A 383 -14.19 -15.97 0.87
CA PRO A 383 -13.24 -17.04 1.15
C PRO A 383 -13.23 -17.98 -0.06
N LEU A 384 -12.05 -18.53 -0.39
CA LEU A 384 -11.97 -19.60 -1.37
C LEU A 384 -12.76 -20.78 -0.82
N ILE A 385 -13.99 -20.96 -1.30
CA ILE A 385 -14.79 -22.14 -0.98
C ILE A 385 -14.01 -23.31 -1.59
N SER A 386 -13.58 -24.23 -0.73
CA SER A 386 -12.72 -25.34 -1.13
C SER A 386 -13.29 -26.64 -0.59
N LYS A 387 -13.35 -27.66 -1.45
CA LYS A 387 -13.68 -29.04 -1.05
C LYS A 387 -12.51 -29.76 -0.39
N VAL A 388 -11.32 -29.15 -0.41
CA VAL A 388 -10.09 -29.68 0.18
C VAL A 388 -9.64 -28.81 1.35
N LYS A 389 -9.04 -29.43 2.37
CA LYS A 389 -8.33 -28.71 3.43
C LYS A 389 -7.25 -27.82 2.79
N ILE A 390 -7.17 -26.57 3.22
CA ILE A 390 -6.16 -25.61 2.75
C ILE A 390 -5.11 -25.41 3.83
N LEU A 391 -3.84 -25.37 3.43
CA LEU A 391 -2.75 -24.82 4.23
C LEU A 391 -2.20 -23.56 3.54
N PRO A 392 -1.78 -22.54 4.30
CA PRO A 392 -1.07 -21.41 3.73
C PRO A 392 0.32 -21.85 3.25
N LEU A 393 0.82 -21.26 2.17
CA LEU A 393 2.14 -21.58 1.63
C LEU A 393 3.27 -21.43 2.67
N ASN A 394 3.13 -20.49 3.61
CA ASN A 394 4.08 -20.29 4.73
C ASN A 394 4.11 -21.44 5.75
N ASP A 395 3.19 -22.39 5.69
CA ASP A 395 3.25 -23.61 6.52
C ASP A 395 3.91 -24.79 5.77
N ILE A 396 4.34 -24.56 4.52
CA ILE A 396 4.93 -25.57 3.64
C ILE A 396 6.33 -25.13 3.19
N CYS A 397 6.45 -23.89 2.74
CA CYS A 397 7.68 -23.32 2.21
C CYS A 397 8.19 -22.14 3.05
N TYR A 398 9.49 -22.10 3.24
CA TYR A 398 10.21 -20.88 3.58
C TYR A 398 10.19 -19.93 2.39
N ILE A 399 9.72 -18.71 2.63
CA ILE A 399 9.57 -17.66 1.63
C ILE A 399 10.66 -16.61 1.86
N SER A 400 11.44 -16.32 0.83
CA SER A 400 12.47 -15.26 0.86
C SER A 400 12.47 -14.46 -0.45
N ILE A 401 13.15 -13.32 -0.42
CA ILE A 401 13.60 -12.60 -1.62
C ILE A 401 15.05 -12.96 -1.95
N GLY A 402 15.48 -12.71 -3.18
CA GLY A 402 16.87 -12.78 -3.59
C GLY A 402 17.75 -11.65 -3.03
N MET A 403 18.98 -11.55 -3.54
CA MET A 403 19.99 -10.60 -3.08
C MET A 403 19.64 -9.15 -3.46
N VAL A 404 20.00 -8.18 -2.61
CA VAL A 404 19.99 -6.76 -3.02
C VAL A 404 21.39 -6.40 -3.47
N LEU A 405 21.59 -6.36 -4.80
CA LEU A 405 22.91 -6.34 -5.45
C LEU A 405 23.59 -4.97 -5.53
N ASN A 406 22.90 -3.87 -5.22
CA ASN A 406 23.58 -2.56 -5.11
C ASN A 406 24.56 -2.56 -3.94
N SER A 407 25.58 -1.71 -3.99
CA SER A 407 26.53 -1.59 -2.89
C SER A 407 25.84 -1.15 -1.58
N ASP A 408 26.36 -1.61 -0.44
CA ASP A 408 25.80 -1.26 0.87
C ASP A 408 25.83 0.27 1.09
N GLU A 409 24.66 0.85 1.35
CA GLU A 409 24.48 2.31 1.44
C GLU A 409 25.16 2.94 2.66
N LYS A 410 25.58 2.14 3.65
CA LYS A 410 26.28 2.62 4.85
C LYS A 410 27.79 2.45 4.75
N LYS A 411 28.26 1.32 4.22
CA LYS A 411 29.68 0.95 4.20
C LYS A 411 30.38 1.22 2.87
N TYR A 412 29.69 1.04 1.74
CA TYR A 412 30.29 1.01 0.40
C TYR A 412 29.49 1.89 -0.57
N LYS A 413 28.97 3.02 -0.09
CA LYS A 413 27.96 3.84 -0.77
C LYS A 413 28.44 4.26 -2.17
N GLY A 414 27.77 3.75 -3.20
CA GLY A 414 28.00 4.14 -4.60
C GLY A 414 29.22 3.48 -5.28
N GLU A 415 29.90 2.52 -4.65
CA GLU A 415 31.05 1.82 -5.26
C GLU A 415 30.70 1.05 -6.55
N PHE A 416 29.48 0.51 -6.64
CA PHE A 416 28.99 -0.19 -7.83
C PHE A 416 27.46 -0.25 -7.83
N LYS A 417 26.90 -0.50 -9.00
CA LYS A 417 25.47 -0.77 -9.23
C LYS A 417 25.28 -2.23 -9.62
N LYS A 418 24.03 -2.71 -9.55
CA LYS A 418 23.66 -4.08 -9.93
C LYS A 418 24.16 -4.45 -11.34
N GLU A 419 24.07 -3.53 -12.29
CA GLU A 419 24.42 -3.77 -13.69
C GLU A 419 25.91 -4.09 -13.88
N ASP A 420 26.78 -3.61 -12.99
CA ASP A 420 28.23 -3.84 -13.02
C ASP A 420 28.64 -5.26 -12.63
N LEU A 421 27.69 -6.07 -12.15
CA LEU A 421 27.91 -7.42 -11.61
C LEU A 421 27.33 -8.52 -12.51
N ILE A 422 26.69 -8.17 -13.63
CA ILE A 422 25.91 -9.11 -14.46
C ILE A 422 26.47 -9.17 -15.87
N SER A 423 26.76 -10.39 -16.34
CA SER A 423 27.21 -10.71 -17.70
C SER A 423 26.18 -11.57 -18.45
N GLN A 424 26.17 -11.46 -19.78
CA GLN A 424 25.40 -12.37 -20.65
C GLN A 424 26.10 -13.72 -20.86
N THR A 425 27.42 -13.76 -20.67
CA THR A 425 28.24 -14.95 -20.88
C THR A 425 28.92 -15.37 -19.58
N GLN A 426 29.04 -16.67 -19.38
CA GLN A 426 29.79 -17.23 -18.26
C GLN A 426 31.28 -16.92 -18.42
N GLY A 427 31.94 -16.61 -17.31
CA GLY A 427 33.39 -16.48 -17.25
C GLY A 427 33.88 -16.76 -15.83
N ASP A 428 35.18 -16.60 -15.60
CA ASP A 428 35.81 -16.92 -14.32
C ASP A 428 35.22 -16.08 -13.17
N ILE A 429 35.00 -14.79 -13.42
CA ILE A 429 34.40 -13.85 -12.47
C ILE A 429 32.88 -14.00 -12.43
N HIS A 430 32.23 -14.03 -13.60
CA HIS A 430 30.78 -14.18 -13.74
C HIS A 430 30.43 -15.67 -13.83
N SER A 431 30.55 -16.36 -12.68
CA SER A 431 30.52 -17.82 -12.62
C SER A 431 29.18 -18.41 -12.20
N LYS A 432 28.30 -17.63 -11.55
CA LYS A 432 27.00 -18.13 -11.04
C LYS A 432 25.85 -17.79 -11.98
N PRO A 433 25.00 -18.77 -12.36
CA PRO A 433 23.84 -18.50 -13.20
C PRO A 433 22.82 -17.64 -12.45
N PHE A 434 22.24 -16.65 -13.12
CA PHE A 434 21.52 -15.56 -12.49
C PHE A 434 20.26 -15.14 -13.25
N ILE A 435 19.19 -14.82 -12.51
CA ILE A 435 17.89 -14.37 -13.02
C ILE A 435 17.35 -13.15 -12.26
N GLU A 436 16.55 -12.34 -12.94
CA GLU A 436 15.68 -11.30 -12.37
C GLU A 436 14.21 -11.69 -12.53
N GLY A 437 13.29 -11.06 -11.80
CA GLY A 437 11.85 -11.37 -11.84
C GLY A 437 11.23 -11.28 -13.24
N LYS A 438 11.74 -10.39 -14.10
CA LYS A 438 11.33 -10.26 -15.51
C LYS A 438 11.73 -11.45 -16.39
N ASP A 439 12.70 -12.25 -15.96
CA ASP A 439 13.13 -13.44 -16.69
C ASP A 439 12.27 -14.68 -16.36
N ILE A 440 11.32 -14.55 -15.42
CA ILE A 440 10.45 -15.64 -14.99
C ILE A 440 9.11 -15.56 -15.75
N GLY A 441 8.64 -16.70 -16.26
CA GLY A 441 7.32 -16.89 -16.86
C GLY A 441 6.55 -18.03 -16.19
N ARG A 442 5.33 -18.31 -16.68
CA ARG A 442 4.56 -19.48 -16.22
C ARG A 442 5.31 -20.74 -16.64
N TYR A 443 5.79 -21.51 -15.67
CA TYR A 443 6.54 -22.75 -15.84
C TYR A 443 7.86 -22.61 -16.62
N GLU A 444 8.41 -21.40 -16.77
CA GLU A 444 9.61 -21.20 -17.59
C GLU A 444 10.56 -20.14 -17.01
N ILE A 445 11.85 -20.35 -17.24
CA ILE A 445 12.89 -19.34 -17.10
C ILE A 445 13.28 -18.90 -18.51
N LYS A 446 12.92 -17.66 -18.87
CA LYS A 446 13.06 -17.11 -20.22
C LYS A 446 14.51 -16.79 -20.58
N ARG A 447 15.30 -16.39 -19.58
CA ARG A 447 16.69 -15.96 -19.78
C ARG A 447 17.50 -16.19 -18.52
N VAL A 448 18.71 -16.70 -18.69
CA VAL A 448 19.73 -16.83 -17.65
C VAL A 448 20.93 -15.98 -18.05
N ARG A 449 21.48 -15.27 -17.07
CA ARG A 449 22.71 -14.48 -17.15
C ARG A 449 23.70 -15.01 -16.13
N PHE A 450 24.82 -14.32 -15.93
CA PHE A 450 25.84 -14.74 -14.99
C PHE A 450 26.20 -13.61 -14.03
N LEU A 451 26.12 -13.90 -12.75
CA LEU A 451 26.45 -13.01 -11.65
C LEU A 451 27.92 -13.18 -11.27
N GLU A 452 28.57 -12.06 -11.02
CA GLU A 452 29.88 -12.00 -10.37
C GLU A 452 29.86 -12.73 -9.02
N TRP A 453 30.84 -13.60 -8.77
CA TRP A 453 30.86 -14.40 -7.55
C TRP A 453 32.27 -14.60 -7.01
N GLU A 454 32.38 -14.72 -5.68
CA GLU A 454 33.66 -14.91 -4.96
C GLU A 454 34.71 -13.83 -5.27
N THR A 455 34.25 -12.60 -5.43
CA THR A 455 35.11 -11.42 -5.61
C THR A 455 35.14 -10.55 -4.37
N GLY A 456 35.97 -9.50 -4.40
CA GLY A 456 35.94 -8.43 -3.39
C GLY A 456 34.59 -7.68 -3.31
N ARG A 457 33.68 -7.87 -4.29
CA ARG A 457 32.34 -7.24 -4.30
C ARG A 457 31.25 -8.21 -3.87
N VAL A 458 31.14 -9.38 -4.51
CA VAL A 458 30.02 -10.31 -4.27
C VAL A 458 30.51 -11.57 -3.58
N PRO A 459 29.91 -11.98 -2.44
CA PRO A 459 28.74 -11.37 -1.76
C PRO A 459 29.10 -10.29 -0.71
N ALA A 460 30.38 -9.93 -0.53
CA ALA A 460 30.84 -9.19 0.64
C ALA A 460 30.30 -7.74 0.78
N LYS A 461 30.18 -7.00 -0.34
CA LYS A 461 29.86 -5.57 -0.36
C LYS A 461 28.44 -5.24 -0.80
N VAL A 462 27.64 -6.23 -1.18
CA VAL A 462 26.26 -5.99 -1.61
C VAL A 462 25.38 -5.64 -0.41
N ARG A 463 24.36 -4.81 -0.62
CA ARG A 463 23.47 -4.27 0.42
C ARG A 463 22.74 -5.35 1.22
N ARG A 464 22.37 -6.46 0.56
CA ARG A 464 21.76 -7.60 1.25
C ARG A 464 22.24 -8.91 0.63
N PRO A 465 23.33 -9.49 1.16
CA PRO A 465 23.74 -10.82 0.74
C PRO A 465 22.74 -11.86 1.22
N THR A 466 22.71 -13.00 0.54
CA THR A 466 21.94 -14.18 0.93
C THR A 466 22.89 -15.36 1.14
N PHE A 467 22.43 -16.38 1.86
CA PHE A 467 23.20 -17.61 2.02
C PHE A 467 23.11 -18.50 0.76
N PRO A 468 24.17 -19.24 0.37
CA PRO A 468 24.20 -20.03 -0.86
C PRO A 468 23.08 -21.05 -0.97
N GLU A 469 22.72 -21.72 0.13
CA GLU A 469 21.71 -22.78 0.14
C GLU A 469 20.30 -22.25 -0.19
N LEU A 470 20.08 -20.94 -0.13
CA LEU A 470 18.86 -20.31 -0.64
C LEU A 470 18.73 -20.48 -2.17
N HIS A 471 19.85 -20.53 -2.87
CA HIS A 471 19.91 -20.66 -4.33
C HIS A 471 20.26 -22.07 -4.77
N GLU A 472 21.00 -22.83 -3.96
CA GLU A 472 21.48 -24.16 -4.35
C GLU A 472 20.48 -25.30 -4.08
N ASN A 473 19.44 -25.03 -3.28
CA ASN A 473 18.30 -25.94 -3.13
C ASN A 473 17.39 -25.90 -4.37
N GLU A 474 16.76 -27.05 -4.63
CA GLU A 474 15.59 -27.14 -5.49
C GLU A 474 14.47 -26.24 -4.93
N LYS A 475 13.91 -25.39 -5.78
CA LYS A 475 13.03 -24.31 -5.34
C LYS A 475 12.03 -23.90 -6.41
N ILE A 476 11.01 -23.16 -6.00
CA ILE A 476 10.15 -22.41 -6.92
C ILE A 476 10.58 -20.94 -6.86
N VAL A 477 10.63 -20.31 -8.03
CA VAL A 477 10.91 -18.87 -8.16
C VAL A 477 9.73 -18.17 -8.82
N VAL A 478 9.41 -16.97 -8.33
CA VAL A 478 8.29 -16.16 -8.84
C VAL A 478 8.73 -14.71 -9.00
N GLY A 479 8.38 -14.09 -10.13
CA GLY A 479 8.58 -12.66 -10.35
C GLY A 479 7.41 -11.82 -9.81
N GLU A 480 7.60 -10.50 -9.72
CA GLU A 480 6.59 -9.61 -9.11
C GLU A 480 5.27 -9.48 -9.89
N THR A 481 5.27 -9.77 -11.19
CA THR A 481 4.10 -9.66 -12.08
C THR A 481 3.97 -10.86 -13.03
N SER A 482 4.72 -11.94 -12.80
CA SER A 482 4.82 -13.09 -13.69
C SER A 482 4.42 -14.41 -13.01
N GLY A 483 4.33 -15.48 -13.81
CA GLY A 483 4.06 -16.82 -13.30
C GLY A 483 5.20 -17.39 -12.46
N ALA A 484 4.95 -18.54 -11.84
CA ALA A 484 5.94 -19.29 -11.09
C ALA A 484 6.72 -20.25 -12.01
N ALA A 485 8.01 -20.44 -11.73
CA ALA A 485 8.85 -21.41 -12.41
C ALA A 485 9.55 -22.33 -11.41
N TYR A 486 9.82 -23.56 -11.84
CA TYR A 486 10.55 -24.54 -11.06
C TYR A 486 12.04 -24.43 -11.38
N ASP A 487 12.86 -24.35 -10.34
CA ASP A 487 14.30 -24.24 -10.46
C ASP A 487 15.00 -25.43 -9.79
N ASN A 488 15.62 -26.24 -10.64
CA ASN A 488 16.56 -27.29 -10.29
C ASN A 488 17.99 -27.02 -10.84
N ALA A 489 18.20 -25.86 -11.45
CA ALA A 489 19.47 -25.42 -12.06
C ALA A 489 20.31 -24.54 -11.12
N LYS A 490 19.86 -24.37 -9.86
CA LYS A 490 20.56 -23.62 -8.81
C LYS A 490 20.80 -22.15 -9.17
N LEU A 491 19.77 -21.50 -9.74
CA LEU A 491 19.86 -20.11 -10.20
C LEU A 491 19.92 -19.15 -9.01
N TYR A 492 20.85 -18.21 -9.07
CA TYR A 492 20.92 -17.06 -8.18
C TYR A 492 19.97 -15.97 -8.67
N CYS A 493 19.50 -15.12 -7.77
CA CYS A 493 18.53 -14.08 -8.13
C CYS A 493 18.60 -12.84 -7.25
N ASP A 494 18.08 -11.72 -7.77
CA ASP A 494 17.96 -10.46 -7.04
C ASP A 494 16.63 -10.33 -6.28
N GLN A 495 16.47 -9.21 -5.59
CA GLN A 495 15.31 -8.91 -4.75
C GLN A 495 13.96 -8.91 -5.50
N SER A 496 13.97 -8.83 -6.84
CA SER A 496 12.75 -8.89 -7.65
C SER A 496 12.18 -10.31 -7.78
N VAL A 497 12.89 -11.31 -7.26
CA VAL A 497 12.47 -12.72 -7.27
C VAL A 497 12.06 -13.16 -5.86
N ARG A 498 10.90 -13.81 -5.76
CA ARG A 498 10.48 -14.56 -4.56
C ARG A 498 10.90 -16.01 -4.71
N ILE A 499 11.43 -16.56 -3.63
CA ILE A 499 12.02 -17.89 -3.55
C ILE A 499 11.23 -18.72 -2.54
N PHE A 500 10.75 -19.88 -2.95
CA PHE A 500 10.01 -20.81 -2.10
C PHE A 500 10.79 -22.13 -1.98
N ILE A 501 11.21 -22.46 -0.75
CA ILE A 501 11.93 -23.70 -0.44
C ILE A 501 11.14 -24.47 0.61
N PRO A 502 10.82 -25.76 0.42
CA PRO A 502 10.16 -26.56 1.45
C PRO A 502 10.96 -26.58 2.75
N TYR A 503 10.30 -26.40 3.90
CA TYR A 503 11.00 -26.29 5.20
C TYR A 503 11.92 -27.48 5.50
N HIS A 504 11.55 -28.69 5.11
CA HIS A 504 12.37 -29.89 5.31
C HIS A 504 13.71 -29.87 4.58
N LYS A 505 13.86 -29.09 3.50
CA LYS A 505 15.14 -28.91 2.79
C LYS A 505 16.08 -27.96 3.52
N LEU A 506 15.57 -27.15 4.46
CA LEU A 506 16.36 -26.21 5.26
C LEU A 506 16.79 -26.77 6.61
N LYS A 507 16.29 -27.96 6.98
CA LYS A 507 16.64 -28.59 8.27
C LYS A 507 18.14 -28.90 8.31
N GLY A 508 18.81 -28.42 9.36
CA GLY A 508 20.24 -28.65 9.59
C GLY A 508 21.18 -27.62 8.95
N ILE A 509 20.66 -26.71 8.12
CA ILE A 509 21.47 -25.63 7.52
C ILE A 509 21.74 -24.56 8.58
N ARG A 510 23.02 -24.22 8.78
CA ARG A 510 23.45 -23.21 9.75
C ARG A 510 23.73 -21.89 9.06
N ASN A 511 22.90 -20.87 9.33
CA ASN A 511 23.11 -19.51 8.85
C ASN A 511 22.50 -18.49 9.82
N ASN A 512 23.07 -17.28 9.89
CA ASN A 512 22.59 -16.19 10.75
C ASN A 512 21.08 -15.89 10.60
N THR A 513 20.54 -16.01 9.38
CA THR A 513 19.11 -15.79 9.13
C THR A 513 18.27 -16.94 9.66
N LEU A 514 18.68 -18.18 9.37
CA LEU A 514 17.94 -19.38 9.78
C LEU A 514 18.07 -19.65 11.28
N ASN A 515 19.15 -19.21 11.93
CA ASN A 515 19.42 -19.43 13.36
C ASN A 515 18.55 -18.54 14.28
N ARG A 516 17.79 -17.59 13.73
CA ARG A 516 16.84 -16.80 14.52
C ARG A 516 15.80 -17.74 15.14
N ARG A 517 15.55 -17.57 16.43
CA ARG A 517 14.68 -18.46 17.24
C ARG A 517 13.33 -18.76 16.56
N HIS A 518 12.60 -17.73 16.13
CA HIS A 518 11.30 -17.87 15.47
C HIS A 518 11.39 -18.63 14.13
N VAL A 519 12.50 -18.53 13.40
CA VAL A 519 12.70 -19.27 12.14
C VAL A 519 12.98 -20.74 12.42
N GLN A 520 13.82 -21.05 13.42
CA GLN A 520 14.08 -22.43 13.86
C GLN A 520 12.83 -23.12 14.42
N GLU A 521 12.00 -22.40 15.16
CA GLU A 521 10.70 -22.90 15.62
C GLU A 521 9.81 -23.23 14.40
N LYS A 522 9.69 -22.32 13.43
CA LYS A 522 8.90 -22.57 12.22
C LYS A 522 9.43 -23.73 11.37
N ILE A 523 10.75 -23.85 11.19
CA ILE A 523 11.38 -24.99 10.49
C ILE A 523 11.01 -26.30 11.19
N ARG A 524 11.06 -26.35 12.53
CA ARG A 524 10.70 -27.54 13.30
C ARG A 524 9.22 -27.90 13.16
N GLU A 525 8.33 -26.92 13.32
CA GLU A 525 6.88 -27.09 13.20
C GLU A 525 6.47 -27.58 11.81
N CYS A 526 7.03 -26.99 10.76
CA CYS A 526 6.62 -27.23 9.38
C CYS A 526 7.42 -28.37 8.71
N ASN A 527 8.38 -28.99 9.39
CA ASN A 527 9.27 -29.99 8.80
C ASN A 527 8.48 -31.18 8.21
N GLU A 528 7.65 -31.84 9.01
CA GLU A 528 6.90 -33.01 8.56
C GLU A 528 5.74 -32.64 7.62
N ILE A 529 5.13 -31.46 7.80
CA ILE A 529 4.09 -30.94 6.91
C ILE A 529 4.68 -30.74 5.51
N SER A 530 5.84 -30.06 5.41
CA SER A 530 6.45 -29.73 4.12
C SER A 530 6.89 -30.95 3.32
N LYS A 531 7.19 -32.10 3.96
CA LYS A 531 7.52 -33.36 3.26
C LYS A 531 6.33 -33.96 2.52
N GLN A 532 5.11 -33.57 2.88
CA GLN A 532 3.90 -34.10 2.26
C GLN A 532 3.61 -33.47 0.90
N PHE A 533 4.37 -32.45 0.49
CA PHE A 533 4.11 -31.70 -0.75
C PHE A 533 5.29 -31.79 -1.72
N ASP A 534 4.97 -32.10 -2.98
CA ASP A 534 5.92 -32.00 -4.08
C ASP A 534 5.95 -30.58 -4.67
N LEU A 535 7.13 -30.08 -5.02
CA LEU A 535 7.28 -28.74 -5.58
C LEU A 535 6.56 -28.56 -6.93
N LYS A 536 6.47 -29.60 -7.76
CA LYS A 536 5.75 -29.52 -9.04
C LYS A 536 4.24 -29.51 -8.84
N TYR A 537 3.73 -30.13 -7.78
CA TYR A 537 2.34 -29.96 -7.38
C TYR A 537 2.07 -28.51 -6.94
N ILE A 538 2.91 -27.95 -6.07
CA ILE A 538 2.80 -26.54 -5.65
C ILE A 538 2.90 -25.60 -6.86
N LEU A 539 3.81 -25.87 -7.80
CA LEU A 539 3.97 -25.13 -9.05
C LEU A 539 2.69 -25.14 -9.89
N ALA A 540 1.99 -26.28 -9.98
CA ALA A 540 0.72 -26.38 -10.68
C ALA A 540 -0.33 -25.45 -10.07
N LEU A 541 -0.40 -25.39 -8.74
CA LEU A 541 -1.33 -24.53 -8.01
C LEU A 541 -0.98 -23.04 -8.17
N LEU A 542 0.30 -22.68 -8.01
CA LEU A 542 0.76 -21.29 -8.13
C LEU A 542 0.46 -20.69 -9.50
N ASN A 543 0.56 -21.51 -10.55
CA ASN A 543 0.27 -21.08 -11.91
C ASN A 543 -1.21 -21.21 -12.31
N SER A 544 -2.09 -21.77 -11.48
CA SER A 544 -3.50 -21.92 -11.84
C SER A 544 -4.25 -20.60 -11.85
N LYS A 545 -5.10 -20.40 -12.85
CA LYS A 545 -5.87 -19.16 -13.02
C LYS A 545 -6.76 -18.82 -11.83
N ILE A 546 -7.42 -19.80 -11.20
CA ILE A 546 -8.32 -19.50 -10.06
C ILE A 546 -7.54 -19.03 -8.84
N LEU A 547 -6.44 -19.71 -8.50
CA LEU A 547 -5.67 -19.37 -7.32
C LEU A 547 -4.95 -18.05 -7.54
N TRP A 548 -4.45 -17.81 -8.75
CA TRP A 548 -3.93 -16.52 -9.17
C TRP A 548 -4.98 -15.41 -9.08
N HIS A 549 -6.19 -15.64 -9.60
CA HIS A 549 -7.29 -14.69 -9.54
C HIS A 549 -7.70 -14.38 -8.09
N HIS A 550 -7.86 -15.41 -7.26
CA HIS A 550 -8.18 -15.27 -5.85
C HIS A 550 -7.10 -14.49 -5.11
N PHE A 551 -5.83 -14.86 -5.31
CA PHE A 551 -4.67 -14.19 -4.72
C PHE A 551 -4.61 -12.71 -5.10
N LEU A 552 -4.67 -12.38 -6.39
CA LEU A 552 -4.67 -10.99 -6.86
C LEU A 552 -5.90 -10.23 -6.37
N SER A 553 -7.08 -10.84 -6.32
CA SER A 553 -8.29 -10.16 -5.82
C SER A 553 -8.16 -9.74 -4.36
N ASN A 554 -7.41 -10.49 -3.54
CA ASN A 554 -7.14 -10.12 -2.15
C ASN A 554 -6.11 -8.99 -2.03
N ILE A 555 -5.13 -8.94 -2.93
CA ILE A 555 -4.08 -7.91 -2.97
C ILE A 555 -4.61 -6.60 -3.56
N SER A 556 -5.30 -6.64 -4.70
CA SER A 556 -5.88 -5.45 -5.34
C SER A 556 -6.89 -4.73 -4.45
N ARG A 557 -7.60 -5.46 -3.57
CA ARG A 557 -8.47 -4.88 -2.54
C ARG A 557 -7.72 -4.02 -1.52
N ARG A 558 -6.41 -4.23 -1.34
CA ARG A 558 -5.54 -3.40 -0.50
C ARG A 558 -5.09 -2.10 -1.18
N GLY A 559 -5.36 -1.91 -2.46
CA GLY A 559 -4.90 -0.74 -3.23
C GLY A 559 -3.42 -0.81 -3.64
N GLU A 560 -2.74 -1.92 -3.35
CA GLU A 560 -1.33 -2.13 -3.69
C GLU A 560 -1.18 -2.65 -5.13
N ARG A 561 -0.20 -2.10 -5.86
CA ARG A 561 0.16 -2.54 -7.22
C ARG A 561 1.32 -3.53 -7.26
N ILE A 562 1.98 -3.79 -6.13
CA ILE A 562 3.18 -4.62 -6.02
C ILE A 562 2.89 -5.74 -5.02
N ILE A 563 3.13 -7.00 -5.42
CA ILE A 563 2.94 -8.17 -4.56
C ILE A 563 4.12 -8.27 -3.59
N CYS A 564 3.87 -8.06 -2.30
CA CYS A 564 4.92 -8.13 -1.28
C CYS A 564 5.23 -9.60 -0.92
N PRO A 565 6.42 -9.92 -0.36
CA PRO A 565 6.73 -11.27 0.10
C PRO A 565 5.69 -11.84 1.08
N ASP A 566 5.08 -10.98 1.90
CA ASP A 566 4.13 -11.40 2.94
C ASP A 566 2.77 -11.81 2.37
N ASP A 567 2.39 -11.30 1.18
CA ASP A 567 1.19 -11.76 0.48
C ASP A 567 1.26 -13.26 0.19
N TRP A 568 2.40 -13.73 -0.31
CA TRP A 568 2.63 -15.13 -0.66
C TRP A 568 2.47 -16.07 0.52
N ARG A 569 2.66 -15.60 1.76
CA ARG A 569 2.55 -16.45 2.95
C ARG A 569 1.19 -17.11 3.06
N ASN A 570 0.13 -16.39 2.65
CA ASN A 570 -1.24 -16.85 2.74
C ASN A 570 -1.76 -17.48 1.44
N PHE A 571 -0.89 -17.75 0.46
CA PHE A 571 -1.31 -18.40 -0.78
C PHE A 571 -1.89 -19.80 -0.46
N PRO A 572 -3.13 -20.13 -0.90
CA PRO A 572 -3.85 -21.30 -0.42
C PRO A 572 -3.46 -22.59 -1.16
N ILE A 573 -2.79 -23.51 -0.46
CA ILE A 573 -2.35 -24.82 -0.98
C ILE A 573 -3.28 -25.94 -0.49
N GLY A 574 -3.93 -26.65 -1.41
CA GLY A 574 -4.81 -27.78 -1.09
C GLY A 574 -4.04 -29.01 -0.62
N VAL A 575 -4.43 -29.58 0.52
CA VAL A 575 -3.84 -30.80 1.08
C VAL A 575 -4.47 -32.03 0.41
N VAL A 576 -3.71 -32.74 -0.41
CA VAL A 576 -4.20 -33.92 -1.16
C VAL A 576 -3.27 -35.13 -1.00
N SER A 577 -3.81 -36.32 -1.28
CA SER A 577 -3.04 -37.57 -1.23
C SER A 577 -1.84 -37.54 -2.20
N PRO A 578 -0.76 -38.30 -1.91
CA PRO A 578 0.37 -38.44 -2.84
C PRO A 578 -0.06 -38.90 -4.24
N LYS A 579 -1.04 -39.80 -4.33
CA LYS A 579 -1.62 -40.25 -5.60
C LYS A 579 -2.22 -39.09 -6.41
N THR A 580 -2.97 -38.21 -5.75
CA THR A 580 -3.56 -37.03 -6.38
C THR A 580 -2.49 -36.02 -6.80
N GLN A 581 -1.45 -35.81 -5.99
CA GLN A 581 -0.32 -34.95 -6.40
C GLN A 581 0.36 -35.50 -7.65
N GLN A 582 0.53 -36.82 -7.73
CA GLN A 582 1.17 -37.48 -8.89
C GLN A 582 0.46 -37.17 -10.22
N GLU A 583 -0.87 -37.03 -10.21
CA GLU A 583 -1.63 -36.63 -11.41
C GLU A 583 -1.27 -35.23 -11.89
N PHE A 584 -1.03 -34.28 -10.98
CA PHE A 584 -0.57 -32.93 -11.33
C PHE A 584 0.89 -32.94 -11.77
N ILE A 585 1.75 -33.68 -11.04
CA ILE A 585 3.17 -33.79 -11.33
C ILE A 585 3.40 -34.34 -12.74
N PHE A 586 2.61 -35.35 -13.15
CA PHE A 586 2.66 -35.90 -14.51
C PHE A 586 2.42 -34.81 -15.57
N LEU A 587 1.35 -34.02 -15.42
CA LEU A 587 1.02 -32.94 -16.36
C LEU A 587 2.08 -31.83 -16.36
N VAL A 588 2.60 -31.46 -15.18
CA VAL A 588 3.67 -30.46 -15.08
C VAL A 588 4.96 -30.96 -15.74
N ASN A 589 5.34 -32.22 -15.55
CA ASN A 589 6.50 -32.79 -16.23
C ASN A 589 6.33 -32.78 -17.75
N GLU A 590 5.15 -33.14 -18.25
CA GLU A 590 4.83 -33.07 -19.68
C GLU A 590 4.94 -31.63 -20.21
N PHE A 591 4.40 -30.66 -19.47
CA PHE A 591 4.51 -29.24 -19.80
C PHE A 591 5.96 -28.76 -19.87
N LEU A 592 6.76 -29.10 -18.86
CA LEU A 592 8.17 -28.71 -18.78
C LEU A 592 9.00 -29.34 -19.91
N GLU A 593 8.74 -30.60 -20.27
CA GLU A 593 9.44 -31.25 -21.38
C GLU A 593 9.06 -30.63 -22.72
N ILE A 594 7.79 -30.27 -22.94
CA ILE A 594 7.38 -29.55 -24.15
C ILE A 594 8.08 -28.18 -24.23
N ASN A 595 8.18 -27.44 -23.13
CA ASN A 595 8.93 -26.18 -23.10
C ASN A 595 10.40 -26.37 -23.51
N LYS A 596 11.03 -27.46 -23.05
CA LYS A 596 12.40 -27.82 -23.42
C LYS A 596 12.51 -28.18 -24.90
N MET A 597 11.55 -28.93 -25.45
CA MET A 597 11.49 -29.24 -26.89
C MET A 597 11.33 -27.97 -27.73
N ILE A 598 10.42 -27.07 -27.36
CA ILE A 598 10.23 -25.78 -28.03
C ILE A 598 11.52 -24.97 -28.00
N SER A 599 12.17 -24.85 -26.84
CA SER A 599 13.43 -24.11 -26.69
C SER A 599 14.55 -24.66 -27.59
N LYS A 600 14.66 -26.00 -27.67
CA LYS A 600 15.60 -26.69 -28.57
C LYS A 600 15.31 -26.39 -30.04
N CYS A 601 14.04 -26.43 -30.46
CA CYS A 601 13.62 -26.13 -31.82
C CYS A 601 13.86 -24.66 -32.18
N VAL A 602 13.47 -23.72 -31.31
CA VAL A 602 13.71 -22.28 -31.48
C VAL A 602 15.20 -22.01 -31.67
N THR A 603 16.05 -22.58 -30.81
CA THR A 603 17.51 -22.43 -30.91
C THR A 603 18.05 -22.94 -32.26
N LYS A 604 17.48 -24.04 -32.79
CA LYS A 604 17.84 -24.59 -34.10
C LYS A 604 17.46 -23.65 -35.25
N ILE A 605 16.27 -23.03 -35.22
CA ILE A 605 15.79 -22.16 -36.30
C ILE A 605 16.32 -20.73 -36.26
N THR A 606 16.67 -20.20 -35.08
CA THR A 606 17.21 -18.83 -34.95
C THR A 606 18.65 -18.71 -35.44
N ASN A 607 19.38 -19.83 -35.52
CA ASN A 607 20.73 -19.86 -36.05
C ASN A 607 20.75 -20.65 -37.36
N ILE A 608 20.61 -19.94 -38.49
CA ILE A 608 20.61 -20.60 -39.80
C ILE A 608 21.94 -21.31 -40.11
N GLN A 609 23.07 -20.86 -39.54
CA GLN A 609 24.34 -21.57 -39.67
C GLN A 609 24.31 -22.95 -39.00
N LYS A 610 23.59 -23.08 -37.88
CA LYS A 610 23.36 -24.37 -37.22
C LYS A 610 22.49 -25.29 -38.08
N LEU A 611 21.45 -24.75 -38.70
CA LEU A 611 20.64 -25.46 -39.70
C LEU A 611 21.50 -25.99 -40.86
N LEU A 612 22.38 -25.16 -41.43
CA LEU A 612 23.27 -25.58 -42.52
C LEU A 612 24.19 -26.73 -42.10
N LYS A 613 24.73 -26.65 -40.88
CA LYS A 613 25.61 -27.68 -40.30
C LYS A 613 24.88 -28.99 -40.00
N ASP A 614 23.70 -28.92 -39.40
CA ASP A 614 22.90 -30.11 -39.01
C ASP A 614 22.44 -30.93 -40.22
N PHE A 615 22.42 -30.33 -41.42
CA PHE A 615 21.92 -30.94 -42.64
C PHE A 615 22.98 -31.11 -43.74
N ASP A 616 24.26 -30.93 -43.39
CA ASP A 616 25.42 -31.10 -44.27
C ASP A 616 25.25 -30.43 -45.66
N ILE A 617 24.74 -29.19 -45.64
CA ILE A 617 24.47 -28.44 -46.88
C ILE A 617 25.79 -27.88 -47.41
N PRO A 618 26.25 -28.25 -48.63
CA PRO A 618 27.49 -27.74 -49.17
C PRO A 618 27.34 -26.24 -49.49
N LEU A 619 28.29 -25.47 -49.00
CA LEU A 619 28.34 -24.03 -49.19
C LEU A 619 29.30 -23.66 -50.32
N GLY A 620 28.93 -22.65 -51.09
CA GLY A 620 29.75 -21.96 -52.07
C GLY A 620 29.89 -20.48 -51.71
N ASP A 621 30.71 -19.79 -52.51
CA ASP A 621 30.88 -18.35 -52.41
C ASP A 621 29.66 -17.63 -52.98
N LEU A 622 29.47 -16.37 -52.59
CA LEU A 622 28.36 -15.56 -53.09
C LEU A 622 28.37 -15.41 -54.63
N ALA A 623 29.53 -15.60 -55.25
CA ALA A 623 29.71 -15.58 -56.71
C ALA A 623 29.22 -16.85 -57.41
N ASP A 624 29.00 -17.95 -56.68
CA ASP A 624 28.68 -19.26 -57.25
C ASP A 624 27.20 -19.42 -57.65
N ILE A 625 26.31 -18.51 -57.21
CA ILE A 625 24.88 -18.52 -57.59
C ILE A 625 24.61 -17.44 -58.65
N SER A 626 24.13 -17.88 -59.82
CA SER A 626 23.63 -16.99 -60.87
C SER A 626 22.44 -16.14 -60.37
N GLY A 627 22.47 -14.84 -60.63
CA GLY A 627 21.36 -13.93 -60.32
C GLY A 627 21.49 -13.15 -59.02
N ILE A 628 22.70 -12.99 -58.47
CA ILE A 628 22.97 -12.08 -57.35
C ILE A 628 23.61 -10.79 -57.87
N ARG A 629 23.07 -9.62 -57.50
CA ARG A 629 23.68 -8.31 -57.75
C ARG A 629 23.96 -7.59 -56.43
N LEU A 630 25.18 -7.07 -56.30
CA LEU A 630 25.66 -6.39 -55.10
C LEU A 630 25.78 -4.89 -55.32
N GLU A 631 25.01 -4.11 -54.56
CA GLU A 631 25.19 -2.67 -54.43
C GLU A 631 25.63 -2.37 -53.00
N LEU A 632 26.93 -2.15 -52.79
CA LEU A 632 27.54 -2.03 -51.47
C LEU A 632 28.39 -0.76 -51.39
N LYS A 633 28.35 -0.07 -50.24
CA LYS A 633 29.34 0.95 -49.89
C LYS A 633 30.73 0.33 -49.72
N GLU A 634 31.77 1.16 -49.70
CA GLU A 634 33.14 0.73 -49.41
C GLU A 634 33.25 -0.03 -48.08
N ARG A 635 32.51 0.40 -47.06
CA ARG A 635 32.48 -0.23 -45.74
C ARG A 635 31.08 -0.21 -45.14
N ILE A 636 30.66 -1.33 -44.54
CA ILE A 636 29.37 -1.43 -43.86
C ILE A 636 29.45 -0.76 -42.49
N GLY A 637 28.50 0.14 -42.21
CA GLY A 637 28.33 0.77 -40.91
C GLY A 637 27.66 -0.15 -39.89
N LYS A 638 26.73 0.37 -39.09
CA LYS A 638 25.90 -0.44 -38.19
C LYS A 638 24.84 -1.21 -39.01
N PRO A 639 24.90 -2.55 -39.11
CA PRO A 639 24.02 -3.30 -40.01
C PRO A 639 22.55 -3.22 -39.58
N LYS A 640 21.67 -3.01 -40.56
CA LYS A 640 20.20 -3.02 -40.43
C LYS A 640 19.65 -3.92 -41.53
N ILE A 641 19.62 -5.22 -41.24
CA ILE A 641 19.13 -6.21 -42.19
C ILE A 641 17.62 -6.07 -42.36
N ARG A 642 17.17 -5.91 -43.60
CA ARG A 642 15.74 -5.85 -43.96
C ARG A 642 15.56 -6.34 -45.39
N ARG A 643 14.57 -7.20 -45.62
CA ARG A 643 14.15 -7.56 -46.97
C ARG A 643 13.05 -6.64 -47.51
N GLU A 644 13.18 -6.24 -48.77
CA GLU A 644 12.20 -5.51 -49.58
C GLU A 644 12.07 -6.20 -50.95
N GLY A 645 11.09 -7.08 -51.09
CA GLY A 645 10.94 -7.93 -52.28
C GLY A 645 12.15 -8.84 -52.46
N LEU A 646 12.87 -8.68 -53.59
CA LEU A 646 14.08 -9.42 -53.95
C LEU A 646 15.37 -8.80 -53.40
N LYS A 647 15.29 -7.61 -52.78
CA LYS A 647 16.45 -6.90 -52.23
C LYS A 647 16.56 -7.15 -50.74
N VAL A 648 17.74 -7.58 -50.30
CA VAL A 648 18.09 -7.73 -48.88
C VAL A 648 19.08 -6.62 -48.52
N HIS A 649 18.59 -5.62 -47.81
CA HIS A 649 19.38 -4.47 -47.37
C HIS A 649 20.28 -4.85 -46.21
N LEU A 650 21.55 -4.44 -46.26
CA LEU A 650 22.51 -4.53 -45.15
C LEU A 650 22.54 -3.23 -44.33
N ASP A 651 22.28 -2.09 -45.00
CA ASP A 651 22.07 -0.79 -44.39
C ASP A 651 21.18 0.09 -45.31
N ARG A 652 21.09 1.41 -45.04
CA ARG A 652 20.27 2.32 -45.85
C ARG A 652 20.63 2.41 -47.34
N LYS A 653 21.88 2.13 -47.74
CA LYS A 653 22.31 2.24 -49.16
C LYS A 653 23.01 0.98 -49.70
N SER A 654 23.16 -0.06 -48.89
CA SER A 654 23.84 -1.31 -49.28
C SER A 654 22.82 -2.44 -49.31
N TYR A 655 22.73 -3.18 -50.41
CA TYR A 655 21.81 -4.31 -50.55
C TYR A 655 22.36 -5.40 -51.48
N ILE A 656 21.79 -6.59 -51.31
CA ILE A 656 21.97 -7.74 -52.20
C ILE A 656 20.64 -7.98 -52.91
N GLU A 657 20.62 -7.85 -54.23
CA GLU A 657 19.46 -8.17 -55.05
C GLU A 657 19.57 -9.62 -55.53
N CYS A 658 18.51 -10.39 -55.30
CA CYS A 658 18.47 -11.83 -55.54
C CYS A 658 17.59 -12.15 -56.75
N GLY A 659 17.97 -13.14 -57.54
CA GLY A 659 17.21 -13.54 -58.73
C GLY A 659 15.89 -14.25 -58.45
N ASN A 660 15.61 -14.60 -57.19
CA ASN A 660 14.32 -15.14 -56.78
C ASN A 660 14.06 -14.94 -55.28
N ASP A 661 12.81 -15.16 -54.91
CA ASP A 661 12.27 -14.90 -53.57
C ASP A 661 12.87 -15.79 -52.48
N ALA A 662 13.07 -17.08 -52.76
CA ALA A 662 13.63 -18.04 -51.81
C ALA A 662 15.08 -17.70 -51.43
N LEU A 663 15.88 -17.25 -52.40
CA LEU A 663 17.24 -16.79 -52.16
C LEU A 663 17.27 -15.52 -51.31
N ALA A 664 16.34 -14.58 -51.56
CA ALA A 664 16.19 -13.38 -50.74
C ALA A 664 15.78 -13.71 -49.29
N GLU A 665 14.86 -14.66 -49.09
CA GLU A 665 14.47 -15.14 -47.75
C GLU A 665 15.66 -15.74 -46.99
N TYR A 666 16.37 -16.66 -47.64
CA TYR A 666 17.54 -17.30 -47.05
C TYR A 666 18.61 -16.28 -46.68
N LEU A 667 18.91 -15.34 -47.58
CA LEU A 667 19.93 -14.31 -47.35
C LEU A 667 19.56 -13.36 -46.22
N GLU A 668 18.28 -12.98 -46.08
CA GLU A 668 17.84 -12.20 -44.92
C GLU A 668 18.16 -12.93 -43.61
N LEU A 669 17.77 -14.19 -43.49
CA LEU A 669 18.00 -15.00 -42.29
C LEU A 669 19.49 -15.20 -42.00
N TYR A 670 20.29 -15.43 -43.05
CA TYR A 670 21.73 -15.62 -42.95
C TYR A 670 22.45 -14.33 -42.53
N LEU A 671 22.10 -13.19 -43.14
CA LEU A 671 22.68 -11.90 -42.77
C LEU A 671 22.26 -11.44 -41.38
N VAL A 672 21.03 -11.74 -40.95
CA VAL A 672 20.60 -11.51 -39.56
C VAL A 672 21.49 -12.30 -38.58
N SER A 673 21.86 -13.54 -38.90
CA SER A 673 22.75 -14.34 -38.06
C SER A 673 24.19 -13.80 -37.99
N LEU A 674 24.62 -13.04 -39.01
CA LEU A 674 25.96 -12.44 -39.10
C LEU A 674 26.02 -10.97 -38.67
N LYS A 675 24.93 -10.41 -38.16
CA LYS A 675 24.76 -8.95 -37.98
C LYS A 675 25.92 -8.25 -37.29
N GLU A 676 26.50 -8.82 -36.24
CA GLU A 676 27.64 -8.21 -35.54
C GLU A 676 28.95 -8.37 -36.33
N THR A 677 29.14 -9.49 -37.01
CA THR A 677 30.33 -9.79 -37.85
C THR A 677 30.39 -8.95 -39.12
N LEU A 678 29.24 -8.49 -39.63
CA LEU A 678 29.15 -7.64 -40.83
C LEU A 678 29.66 -6.22 -40.61
N ARG A 679 29.70 -5.74 -39.36
CA ARG A 679 30.06 -4.35 -39.04
C ARG A 679 31.51 -4.08 -39.43
N GLY A 680 31.72 -3.02 -40.22
CA GLY A 680 33.04 -2.58 -40.62
C GLY A 680 33.68 -3.38 -41.75
N LYS A 681 32.99 -4.38 -42.33
CA LYS A 681 33.50 -5.17 -43.46
C LYS A 681 33.41 -4.42 -44.78
N THR A 682 34.42 -4.62 -45.62
CA THR A 682 34.52 -4.12 -46.99
C THR A 682 33.85 -5.07 -47.99
N LYS A 683 33.60 -4.61 -49.22
CA LYS A 683 32.99 -5.43 -50.28
C LYS A 683 33.71 -6.78 -50.52
N PRO A 684 35.05 -6.84 -50.70
CA PRO A 684 35.75 -8.12 -50.88
C PRO A 684 35.63 -9.04 -49.66
N GLU A 685 35.68 -8.48 -48.45
CA GLU A 685 35.53 -9.27 -47.22
C GLU A 685 34.12 -9.84 -47.08
N LEU A 686 33.08 -9.10 -47.48
CA LEU A 686 31.70 -9.57 -47.46
C LEU A 686 31.46 -10.72 -48.42
N VAL A 687 31.99 -10.61 -49.65
CA VAL A 687 31.87 -11.67 -50.66
C VAL A 687 32.49 -12.97 -50.16
N LYS A 688 33.61 -12.89 -49.44
CA LYS A 688 34.28 -14.05 -48.83
C LYS A 688 33.59 -14.55 -47.55
N LEU A 689 32.96 -13.66 -46.79
CA LEU A 689 32.31 -13.98 -45.52
C LEU A 689 30.94 -14.65 -45.73
N ILE A 690 30.17 -14.20 -46.72
CA ILE A 690 28.80 -14.67 -46.92
C ILE A 690 28.83 -15.94 -47.74
N GLN A 691 28.60 -17.06 -47.06
CA GLN A 691 28.51 -18.38 -47.69
C GLN A 691 27.04 -18.77 -47.94
N ILE A 692 26.78 -19.31 -49.13
CA ILE A 692 25.43 -19.65 -49.58
C ILE A 692 25.36 -21.10 -50.11
N PRO A 693 24.21 -21.80 -50.03
CA PRO A 693 24.07 -23.13 -50.60
C PRO A 693 24.34 -23.12 -52.10
N LYS A 694 25.05 -24.12 -52.64
CA LYS A 694 25.49 -24.15 -54.05
C LYS A 694 24.38 -24.19 -55.11
N SER A 695 23.12 -24.39 -54.72
CA SER A 695 21.98 -24.44 -55.66
C SER A 695 20.68 -23.90 -55.05
N LEU A 696 19.78 -23.41 -55.91
CA LEU A 696 18.44 -22.99 -55.49
C LEU A 696 17.64 -24.14 -54.86
N MET A 697 17.86 -25.38 -55.29
CA MET A 697 17.23 -26.56 -54.68
C MET A 697 17.66 -26.71 -53.21
N GLN A 698 18.94 -26.52 -52.90
CA GLN A 698 19.44 -26.58 -51.52
C GLN A 698 18.92 -25.41 -50.68
N VAL A 699 18.80 -24.20 -51.25
CA VAL A 699 18.15 -23.06 -50.58
C VAL A 699 16.71 -23.41 -50.18
N LYS A 700 15.93 -23.97 -51.12
CA LYS A 700 14.56 -24.42 -50.83
C LYS A 700 14.52 -25.52 -49.77
N THR A 701 15.47 -26.46 -49.78
CA THR A 701 15.58 -27.50 -48.74
C THR A 701 15.81 -26.91 -47.35
N VAL A 702 16.70 -25.91 -47.21
CA VAL A 702 16.97 -25.25 -45.92
C VAL A 702 15.72 -24.52 -45.41
N LEU A 703 15.04 -23.77 -46.28
CA LEU A 703 13.81 -23.06 -45.93
C LEU A 703 12.67 -24.04 -45.59
N GLY A 704 12.53 -25.14 -46.33
CA GLY A 704 11.57 -26.21 -46.05
C GLY A 704 11.77 -26.81 -44.66
N LYS A 705 13.01 -27.18 -44.31
CA LYS A 705 13.36 -27.71 -42.97
C LYS A 705 13.10 -26.72 -41.85
N ARG A 706 13.35 -25.42 -42.09
CA ARG A 706 12.98 -24.35 -41.15
C ARG A 706 11.47 -24.26 -40.98
N LYS A 707 10.69 -24.38 -42.06
CA LYS A 707 9.23 -24.39 -42.04
C LYS A 707 8.69 -25.58 -41.24
N GLU A 708 9.19 -26.78 -41.47
CA GLU A 708 8.83 -27.99 -40.70
C GLU A 708 9.09 -27.78 -39.19
N SER A 709 10.25 -27.21 -38.82
CA SER A 709 10.57 -26.91 -37.43
C SER A 709 9.65 -25.83 -36.82
N LEU A 710 9.16 -24.88 -37.62
CA LEU A 710 8.18 -23.88 -37.18
C LEU A 710 6.80 -24.51 -36.94
N GLU A 711 6.37 -25.41 -37.82
CA GLU A 711 5.12 -26.18 -37.67
C GLU A 711 5.17 -27.12 -36.45
N GLU A 712 6.33 -27.74 -36.19
CA GLU A 712 6.57 -28.53 -34.97
C GLU A 712 6.46 -27.65 -33.71
N ILE A 713 7.06 -26.46 -33.70
CA ILE A 713 6.95 -25.51 -32.59
C ILE A 713 5.49 -25.13 -32.34
N GLU A 714 4.72 -24.87 -33.40
CA GLU A 714 3.30 -24.53 -33.29
C GLU A 714 2.47 -25.69 -32.71
N THR A 715 2.72 -26.90 -33.19
CA THR A 715 2.10 -28.13 -32.66
C THR A 715 2.40 -28.34 -31.17
N LEU A 716 3.68 -28.15 -30.79
CA LEU A 716 4.11 -28.25 -29.39
C LEU A 716 3.45 -27.16 -28.52
N LYS A 717 3.35 -25.93 -29.02
CA LYS A 717 2.64 -24.84 -28.31
C LYS A 717 1.17 -25.18 -28.08
N HIS A 718 0.48 -25.71 -29.08
CA HIS A 718 -0.91 -26.13 -28.94
C HIS A 718 -1.06 -27.21 -27.84
N ARG A 719 -0.22 -28.26 -27.89
CA ARG A 719 -0.23 -29.32 -26.86
C ARG A 719 0.07 -28.78 -25.47
N ARG A 720 1.02 -27.86 -25.34
CA ARG A 720 1.34 -27.19 -24.07
C ARG A 720 0.13 -26.45 -23.51
N ASP A 721 -0.58 -25.70 -24.35
CA ASP A 721 -1.75 -24.92 -23.94
C ASP A 721 -2.94 -25.84 -23.57
N GLU A 722 -3.07 -27.02 -24.19
CA GLU A 722 -4.03 -28.05 -23.76
C GLU A 722 -3.70 -28.62 -22.38
N ILE A 723 -2.42 -28.87 -22.09
CA ILE A 723 -1.98 -29.35 -20.78
C ILE A 723 -2.25 -28.30 -19.70
N ASP A 724 -1.98 -27.02 -19.96
CA ASP A 724 -2.31 -25.92 -19.04
C ASP A 724 -3.80 -25.92 -18.69
N LYS A 725 -4.67 -26.03 -19.70
CA LYS A 725 -6.13 -26.14 -19.52
C LYS A 725 -6.51 -27.38 -18.71
N LYS A 726 -5.84 -28.52 -18.93
CA LYS A 726 -6.06 -29.75 -18.14
C LYS A 726 -5.67 -29.57 -16.68
N ILE A 727 -4.54 -28.90 -16.40
CA ILE A 727 -4.11 -28.56 -15.04
C ILE A 727 -5.17 -27.67 -14.38
N ASP A 728 -5.58 -26.59 -15.03
CA ASP A 728 -6.59 -25.65 -14.51
C ASP A 728 -7.91 -26.37 -14.20
N ARG A 729 -8.43 -27.20 -15.10
CA ARG A 729 -9.65 -27.99 -14.85
C ARG A 729 -9.52 -28.90 -13.63
N LYS A 730 -8.36 -29.53 -13.43
CA LYS A 730 -8.10 -30.34 -12.23
C LYS A 730 -8.08 -29.48 -10.97
N VAL A 731 -7.48 -28.29 -11.01
CA VAL A 731 -7.51 -27.34 -9.88
C VAL A 731 -8.94 -26.87 -9.60
N TYR A 732 -9.73 -26.55 -10.63
CA TYR A 732 -11.13 -26.14 -10.45
C TYR A 732 -11.96 -27.22 -9.76
N LYS A 733 -11.76 -28.48 -10.18
CA LYS A 733 -12.41 -29.63 -9.53
C LYS A 733 -11.95 -29.81 -8.08
N LEU A 734 -10.64 -29.67 -7.82
CA LEU A 734 -10.06 -29.81 -6.49
C LEU A 734 -10.63 -28.79 -5.50
N TYR A 735 -10.74 -27.53 -5.92
CA TYR A 735 -11.28 -26.45 -5.10
C TYR A 735 -12.82 -26.35 -5.20
N GLY A 736 -13.48 -27.17 -6.03
CA GLY A 736 -14.93 -27.31 -6.05
C GLY A 736 -15.68 -26.14 -6.69
N LEU A 737 -15.09 -25.48 -7.69
CA LEU A 737 -15.68 -24.34 -8.39
C LEU A 737 -16.94 -24.74 -9.16
N THR A 738 -17.92 -23.83 -9.20
CA THR A 738 -19.11 -23.93 -10.04
C THR A 738 -18.84 -23.46 -11.48
N GLU A 739 -19.67 -23.87 -12.44
CA GLU A 739 -19.53 -23.41 -13.84
C GLU A 739 -19.59 -21.88 -13.98
N LYS A 740 -20.39 -21.22 -13.15
CA LYS A 740 -20.49 -19.76 -13.13
C LYS A 740 -19.17 -19.11 -12.68
N GLU A 741 -18.51 -19.68 -11.67
CA GLU A 741 -17.21 -19.20 -11.18
C GLU A 741 -16.10 -19.47 -12.20
N ILE A 742 -16.12 -20.63 -12.86
CA ILE A 742 -15.20 -20.96 -13.94
C ILE A 742 -15.33 -19.92 -15.07
N LYS A 743 -16.55 -19.62 -15.52
CA LYS A 743 -16.79 -18.59 -16.55
C LYS A 743 -16.23 -17.22 -16.15
N ILE A 744 -16.40 -16.80 -14.89
CA ILE A 744 -15.86 -15.51 -14.40
C ILE A 744 -14.32 -15.49 -14.47
N VAL A 745 -13.67 -16.58 -14.06
CA VAL A 745 -12.20 -16.70 -14.08
C VAL A 745 -11.66 -16.77 -15.50
N GLU A 746 -12.34 -17.48 -16.40
CA GLU A 746 -11.89 -17.64 -17.80
C GLU A 746 -12.21 -16.45 -18.70
N SER A 747 -13.16 -15.59 -18.30
CA SER A 747 -13.54 -14.37 -19.04
C SER A 747 -12.60 -13.17 -18.84
N LYS A 748 -11.57 -13.32 -18.00
CA LYS A 748 -10.56 -12.31 -17.68
C LYS A 748 -9.19 -12.78 -18.12
#